data_AF-A0AAE6W1A5-F1
#
_entry.id   AF-A0AAE6W1A5-F1
#
_cell.length_a   1.000
_cell.length_b   1.000
_cell.length_c   1.000
_cell.angle_alpha   90.00
_cell.angle_beta   90.00
_cell.angle_gamma   90.00
#
_symmetry.space_group_name_H-M   'P 1'
#
loop_
_entity.id
_entity.type
_entity.pdbx_description
1 polymer ?
#
loop_
_entity_poly.entity_id
_entity_poly.type
_entity_poly.pdbx_seq_one_letter_code
_entity_poly.pdbx_strand_id
1 'polypeptide(L)'
;MKRELILSPFFLFFIFLMFAANLSLAEKYPSLDVPEDIPLQVREASSPQSPYSGGHSVKQAVDGSLESANWHVPGARHVEGEFVFEVPDTIHYITFSGANFNEVSVSAMSGSSWKNLGKFDIGGSKMIRFKNPLQKVQKIKVEVDYPEGASPAFTVREISFYKKAESTLNRQLLKVFRDTSCSSINPRCTLADLKALPEFLQLIARKVKSGAYEDKEFRIASYKAYSHPEFAAKVRNINALNKFDNPTGIAAEKGDEILVFVGPTHGEDIALASVSPAGIESSTYPLNEGVNKIKINRSGLLYVMYHTDISTPKKPVKVHIPVGSGTVNGYFDVTRHTDKDWKRMIGKAPHSMFDIVGRYSMMILHTEYLKAYSPDSITKSVRVWDESVRAMWKIMGFDKYPQPHNNRQLGVSVEGGAHMFATWYYCGYSVGDQGNTLKNEVLAPGVLQGNRLWGFGHEVGHCYQHPFNWRSMSESSNNFFAQLILDQVTNPINGNELASDMENPCKYLLSEAVKGLPFHDLNGWAKWGFAQYSFYLYFHKLGINPEFYPALFESLRRKPLSRQAYEVSEAHLALYERICNVSRTDFTDDFEIFNWFVPIDHKGNQYGDYSFKMTEEMARASKARIAARRYPKPKFRIAFLHQHGKTVDLWGQNLHGSQLNGYWTKYKQNAKLSPSVSASKKDSMIIVRNGENAAAFCVVTNGKVVGYYDRQKFDVSGVEWNDTSKVYAIPIQTAEPYKLIYSATRS
;
A
#
# COMPACT_ATOMS: atom_id res chain seq x y z
N MET A 1 56.50 29.51 47.84
CA MET A 1 55.33 29.92 47.03
C MET A 1 54.46 28.69 46.76
N LYS A 2 53.41 28.48 47.57
CA LYS A 2 52.32 27.55 47.25
C LYS A 2 51.30 28.34 46.44
N ARG A 3 51.10 28.00 45.15
CA ARG A 3 49.99 28.52 44.34
C ARG A 3 48.87 27.48 44.41
N GLU A 4 47.82 27.79 45.18
CA GLU A 4 46.55 27.09 45.08
C GLU A 4 45.90 27.44 43.73
N LEU A 5 45.54 26.41 42.97
CA LEU A 5 44.73 26.55 41.76
C LEU A 5 43.27 26.78 42.20
N ILE A 6 42.84 28.03 42.23
CA ILE A 6 41.42 28.37 42.37
C ILE A 6 40.77 28.17 40.99
N LEU A 7 40.12 27.02 40.81
CA LEU A 7 39.22 26.78 39.67
C LEU A 7 38.00 27.70 39.81
N SER A 8 37.77 28.54 38.80
CA SER A 8 36.65 29.49 38.74
C SER A 8 35.28 28.76 38.82
N PRO A 9 34.30 29.29 39.57
CA PRO A 9 32.93 28.76 39.61
C PRO A 9 32.28 28.61 38.22
N PHE A 10 32.69 29.45 37.26
CA PHE A 10 32.21 29.38 35.86
C PHE A 10 32.71 28.13 35.12
N PHE A 11 33.91 27.64 35.42
CA PHE A 11 34.48 26.46 34.76
C PHE A 11 33.85 25.17 35.29
N LEU A 12 33.58 25.11 36.61
CA LEU A 12 32.79 24.06 37.23
C LEU A 12 31.35 24.02 36.69
N PHE A 13 30.71 25.17 36.45
CA PHE A 13 29.37 25.25 35.87
C PHE A 13 29.30 24.69 34.44
N PHE A 14 30.29 24.96 33.59
CA PHE A 14 30.36 24.42 32.23
C PHE A 14 30.64 22.90 32.20
N ILE A 15 31.51 22.41 33.08
CA ILE A 15 31.74 20.97 33.24
C ILE A 15 30.48 20.27 33.76
N PHE A 16 29.73 20.89 34.67
CA PHE A 16 28.45 20.36 35.15
C PHE A 16 27.38 20.31 34.05
N LEU A 17 27.34 21.32 33.16
CA LEU A 17 26.46 21.33 31.98
C LEU A 17 26.84 20.26 30.95
N MET A 18 28.14 20.00 30.74
CA MET A 18 28.61 18.93 29.86
C MET A 18 28.37 17.52 30.45
N PHE A 19 28.51 17.35 31.77
CA PHE A 19 28.15 16.08 32.44
C PHE A 19 26.63 15.87 32.48
N ALA A 20 25.84 16.92 32.71
CA ALA A 20 24.37 16.86 32.68
C ALA A 20 23.82 16.53 31.28
N ALA A 21 24.55 16.85 30.22
CA ALA A 21 24.17 16.57 28.84
C ALA A 21 24.49 15.13 28.37
N ASN A 22 25.36 14.40 29.10
CA ASN A 22 25.82 13.06 28.73
C ASN A 22 25.35 11.93 29.68
N LEU A 23 24.49 12.23 30.65
CA LEU A 23 23.80 11.19 31.42
C LEU A 23 22.79 10.48 30.50
N SER A 24 22.78 9.15 30.56
CA SER A 24 21.74 8.36 29.91
C SER A 24 20.35 8.79 30.43
N LEU A 25 19.30 8.66 29.60
CA LEU A 25 17.92 9.00 30.02
C LEU A 25 17.54 8.29 31.33
N ALA A 26 18.05 7.07 31.56
CA ALA A 26 17.83 6.29 32.77
C ALA A 26 18.46 6.92 34.04
N GLU A 27 19.58 7.65 33.91
CA GLU A 27 20.21 8.33 35.05
C GLU A 27 19.55 9.69 35.36
N LYS A 28 18.73 10.21 34.45
CA LYS A 28 18.06 11.51 34.59
C LYS A 28 16.74 11.45 35.36
N TYR A 29 16.13 10.27 35.48
CA TYR A 29 14.80 10.10 36.09
C TYR A 29 14.81 8.98 37.13
N PRO A 30 14.01 9.11 38.22
CA PRO A 30 13.86 8.02 39.19
C PRO A 30 13.38 6.74 38.51
N SER A 31 13.90 5.58 38.92
CA SER A 31 13.39 4.30 38.44
C SER A 31 11.94 4.10 38.90
N LEU A 32 11.17 3.35 38.11
CA LEU A 32 9.86 2.86 38.51
C LEU A 32 9.92 1.34 38.52
N ASP A 33 9.78 0.77 39.70
CA ASP A 33 9.53 -0.66 39.83
C ASP A 33 8.08 -0.94 39.43
N VAL A 34 7.92 -1.77 38.40
CA VAL A 34 6.62 -2.13 37.84
C VAL A 34 6.43 -3.60 38.15
N PRO A 35 5.42 -3.98 38.95
CA PRO A 35 5.13 -5.39 39.21
C PRO A 35 4.96 -6.13 37.90
N GLU A 36 5.77 -7.17 37.70
CA GLU A 36 5.67 -8.03 36.51
C GLU A 36 4.41 -8.89 36.60
N ASP A 37 3.75 -9.10 35.45
CA ASP A 37 2.68 -10.09 35.33
C ASP A 37 3.27 -11.48 35.59
N ILE A 38 2.53 -12.33 36.31
CA ILE A 38 3.05 -13.61 36.79
C ILE A 38 2.95 -14.63 35.64
N PRO A 39 4.09 -15.11 35.09
CA PRO A 39 4.06 -16.18 34.10
C PRO A 39 3.67 -17.50 34.78
N LEU A 40 2.73 -18.23 34.18
CA LEU A 40 2.40 -19.59 34.63
C LEU A 40 3.41 -20.57 34.05
N GLN A 41 3.95 -21.43 34.91
CA GLN A 41 4.90 -22.47 34.49
C GLN A 41 4.18 -23.62 33.79
N VAL A 42 4.64 -23.95 32.60
CA VAL A 42 4.17 -25.10 31.83
C VAL A 42 5.02 -26.31 32.21
N ARG A 43 4.38 -27.29 32.86
CA ARG A 43 5.02 -28.55 33.26
C ARG A 43 5.31 -29.44 32.07
N GLU A 44 4.36 -29.49 31.13
CA GLU A 44 4.43 -30.37 29.97
C GLU A 44 3.80 -29.67 28.77
N ALA A 45 4.50 -29.69 27.65
CA ALA A 45 4.00 -29.25 26.36
C ALA A 45 4.09 -30.41 25.37
N SER A 46 3.00 -30.68 24.66
CA SER A 46 2.89 -31.78 23.71
C SER A 46 2.20 -31.34 22.42
N SER A 47 2.57 -31.97 21.32
CA SER A 47 1.99 -31.70 19.99
C SER A 47 1.99 -33.02 19.22
N PRO A 48 0.94 -33.32 18.43
CA PRO A 48 0.93 -34.49 17.57
C PRO A 48 1.86 -34.32 16.35
N GLN A 49 2.29 -33.10 16.03
CA GLN A 49 3.23 -32.84 14.94
C GLN A 49 4.66 -33.19 15.35
N SER A 50 5.36 -33.96 14.52
CA SER A 50 6.77 -34.30 14.75
C SER A 50 7.66 -33.05 14.71
N PRO A 51 8.74 -32.99 15.50
CA PRO A 51 9.71 -31.90 15.44
C PRO A 51 10.28 -31.73 14.03
N TYR A 52 10.44 -30.50 13.56
CA TYR A 52 11.07 -30.25 12.26
C TYR A 52 12.54 -30.66 12.23
N SER A 53 13.27 -30.37 13.32
CA SER A 53 14.65 -30.79 13.55
C SER A 53 14.96 -30.74 15.06
N GLY A 54 16.17 -31.16 15.45
CA GLY A 54 16.62 -31.07 16.84
C GLY A 54 16.57 -29.63 17.34
N GLY A 55 15.65 -29.33 18.26
CA GLY A 55 15.42 -27.99 18.80
C GLY A 55 14.22 -27.23 18.22
N HIS A 56 13.47 -27.77 17.26
CA HIS A 56 12.31 -27.08 16.67
C HIS A 56 10.99 -27.82 16.98
N SER A 57 10.64 -27.90 18.26
CA SER A 57 9.44 -28.60 18.76
C SER A 57 8.59 -27.71 19.65
N VAL A 58 7.39 -28.18 20.02
CA VAL A 58 6.50 -27.49 20.96
C VAL A 58 7.16 -27.16 22.31
N LYS A 59 8.18 -27.91 22.72
CA LYS A 59 8.91 -27.68 23.98
C LYS A 59 9.69 -26.37 23.96
N GLN A 60 10.20 -25.95 22.81
CA GLN A 60 10.92 -24.67 22.70
C GLN A 60 9.96 -23.48 22.72
N ALA A 61 8.67 -23.67 22.43
CA ALA A 61 7.69 -22.60 22.54
C ALA A 61 7.33 -22.24 23.98
N VAL A 62 7.89 -22.91 24.99
CA VAL A 62 7.60 -22.65 26.41
C VAL A 62 8.88 -22.68 27.26
N ASP A 63 10.04 -22.51 26.64
CA ASP A 63 11.32 -22.58 27.34
C ASP A 63 11.73 -21.24 27.97
N GLY A 64 10.91 -20.20 27.79
CA GLY A 64 11.14 -18.87 28.31
C GLY A 64 12.23 -18.09 27.58
N SER A 65 12.72 -18.58 26.44
CA SER A 65 13.81 -17.97 25.68
C SER A 65 13.35 -17.52 24.30
N LEU A 66 13.57 -16.24 23.99
CA LEU A 66 13.40 -15.74 22.62
C LEU A 66 14.61 -16.03 21.72
N GLU A 67 15.72 -16.51 22.30
CA GLU A 67 16.96 -16.84 21.59
C GLU A 67 17.05 -18.33 21.21
N SER A 68 16.16 -19.17 21.76
CA SER A 68 16.07 -20.58 21.39
C SER A 68 15.50 -20.74 19.97
N ALA A 69 15.63 -21.96 19.44
CA ALA A 69 15.01 -22.32 18.18
C ALA A 69 13.48 -22.28 18.30
N ASN A 70 12.79 -21.80 17.27
CA ASN A 70 11.34 -21.69 17.24
C ASN A 70 10.64 -23.06 17.17
N TRP A 71 9.43 -23.17 17.73
CA TRP A 71 8.53 -24.24 17.33
C TRP A 71 8.14 -24.00 15.87
N HIS A 72 8.59 -24.89 14.99
CA HIS A 72 8.42 -24.77 13.55
C HIS A 72 7.84 -26.06 12.99
N VAL A 73 6.77 -25.94 12.23
CA VAL A 73 6.10 -27.07 11.56
C VAL A 73 5.76 -26.67 10.13
N PRO A 74 6.71 -26.79 9.19
CA PRO A 74 6.47 -26.43 7.80
C PRO A 74 5.54 -27.44 7.13
N GLY A 75 4.69 -26.97 6.20
CA GLY A 75 3.83 -27.85 5.40
C GLY A 75 2.54 -28.33 6.10
N ALA A 76 2.48 -28.29 7.43
CA ALA A 76 1.31 -28.73 8.18
C ALA A 76 0.15 -27.73 8.06
N ARG A 77 -1.00 -28.21 7.55
CA ARG A 77 -2.22 -27.40 7.43
C ARG A 77 -2.97 -27.23 8.75
N HIS A 78 -2.77 -28.15 9.68
CA HIS A 78 -3.32 -28.10 11.02
C HIS A 78 -2.19 -28.38 12.00
N VAL A 79 -2.00 -27.47 12.95
CA VAL A 79 -1.00 -27.60 14.02
C VAL A 79 -1.70 -27.46 15.37
N GLU A 80 -1.45 -28.41 16.26
CA GLU A 80 -2.04 -28.46 17.59
C GLU A 80 -0.94 -28.50 18.66
N GLY A 81 -1.13 -27.76 19.76
CA GLY A 81 -0.30 -27.84 20.95
C GLY A 81 -1.15 -27.89 22.22
N GLU A 82 -0.83 -28.81 23.12
CA GLU A 82 -1.41 -28.90 24.46
C GLU A 82 -0.36 -28.56 25.53
N PHE A 83 -0.73 -27.66 26.43
CA PHE A 83 0.12 -27.14 27.50
C PHE A 83 -0.52 -27.45 28.85
N VAL A 84 0.21 -28.16 29.70
CA VAL A 84 -0.20 -28.56 31.04
C VAL A 84 0.54 -27.72 32.07
N PHE A 85 -0.18 -27.03 32.96
CA PHE A 85 0.42 -26.18 33.97
C PHE A 85 0.87 -26.98 35.20
N GLU A 86 1.92 -26.50 35.88
CA GLU A 86 2.39 -27.12 37.14
C GLU A 86 1.31 -27.15 38.21
N VAL A 87 0.58 -26.03 38.36
CA VAL A 87 -0.55 -25.88 39.26
C VAL A 87 -1.72 -25.22 38.53
N PRO A 88 -2.98 -25.63 38.80
CA PRO A 88 -4.13 -24.95 38.23
C PRO A 88 -4.22 -23.50 38.73
N ASP A 89 -4.18 -22.52 37.83
CA ASP A 89 -4.27 -21.11 38.18
C ASP A 89 -5.14 -20.31 37.17
N THR A 90 -5.16 -18.99 37.33
CA THR A 90 -5.99 -18.05 36.59
C THR A 90 -5.22 -17.47 35.42
N ILE A 91 -5.72 -17.64 34.20
CA ILE A 91 -5.12 -17.06 33.00
C ILE A 91 -5.91 -15.82 32.58
N HIS A 92 -5.22 -14.69 32.52
CA HIS A 92 -5.79 -13.43 32.06
C HIS A 92 -5.54 -13.20 30.56
N TYR A 93 -4.37 -13.58 30.08
CA TYR A 93 -4.02 -13.45 28.68
C TYR A 93 -2.93 -14.45 28.27
N ILE A 94 -2.81 -14.67 26.96
CA ILE A 94 -1.81 -15.53 26.31
C ILE A 94 -1.06 -14.68 25.29
N THR A 95 0.27 -14.81 25.21
CA THR A 95 1.10 -14.14 24.20
C THR A 95 1.72 -15.16 23.25
N PHE A 96 1.90 -14.79 21.98
CA PHE A 96 2.42 -15.63 20.91
C PHE A 96 3.61 -14.94 20.22
N SER A 97 4.72 -14.82 20.95
CA SER A 97 5.90 -14.10 20.51
C SER A 97 6.56 -14.78 19.30
N GLY A 98 6.89 -14.00 18.27
CA GLY A 98 7.47 -14.52 17.03
C GLY A 98 6.51 -15.36 16.18
N ALA A 99 5.20 -15.35 16.49
CA ALA A 99 4.23 -16.09 15.70
C ALA A 99 4.01 -15.49 14.31
N ASN A 100 4.02 -16.35 13.29
CA ASN A 100 3.73 -15.93 11.90
C ASN A 100 2.28 -16.15 11.46
N PHE A 101 1.44 -16.67 12.34
CA PHE A 101 -0.01 -16.79 12.15
C PHE A 101 -0.74 -15.62 12.81
N ASN A 102 -1.93 -15.31 12.30
CA ASN A 102 -2.79 -14.27 12.82
C ASN A 102 -4.06 -14.83 13.46
N GLU A 103 -4.44 -16.07 13.18
CA GLU A 103 -5.62 -16.69 13.78
C GLU A 103 -5.22 -17.94 14.57
N VAL A 104 -5.83 -18.14 15.74
CA VAL A 104 -5.60 -19.31 16.60
C VAL A 104 -6.90 -19.65 17.34
N SER A 105 -7.25 -20.94 17.37
CA SER A 105 -8.34 -21.45 18.17
C SER A 105 -7.82 -21.88 19.53
N VAL A 106 -8.55 -21.60 20.60
CA VAL A 106 -8.14 -21.92 21.97
C VAL A 106 -9.22 -22.69 22.70
N SER A 107 -8.81 -23.76 23.38
CA SER A 107 -9.64 -24.49 24.34
C SER A 107 -8.94 -24.55 25.70
N ALA A 108 -9.69 -24.51 26.79
CA ALA A 108 -9.17 -24.58 28.15
C ALA A 108 -9.82 -25.71 28.95
N MET A 109 -9.02 -26.41 29.76
CA MET A 109 -9.50 -27.42 30.69
C MET A 109 -9.42 -26.89 32.12
N SER A 110 -10.56 -26.89 32.82
CA SER A 110 -10.63 -26.59 34.27
C SER A 110 -11.28 -27.77 34.96
N GLY A 111 -10.59 -28.39 35.94
CA GLY A 111 -10.99 -29.69 36.47
C GLY A 111 -10.94 -30.76 35.38
N SER A 112 -12.02 -31.52 35.18
CA SER A 112 -12.08 -32.59 34.17
C SER A 112 -12.75 -32.19 32.85
N SER A 113 -13.21 -30.94 32.69
CA SER A 113 -13.97 -30.50 31.53
C SER A 113 -13.20 -29.57 30.61
N TRP A 114 -13.20 -29.88 29.31
CA TRP A 114 -12.75 -28.97 28.25
C TRP A 114 -13.85 -27.98 27.87
N LYS A 115 -13.45 -26.72 27.67
CA LYS A 115 -14.27 -25.66 27.12
C LYS A 115 -13.60 -25.06 25.89
N ASN A 116 -14.30 -25.10 24.76
CA ASN A 116 -13.89 -24.38 23.55
C ASN A 116 -14.13 -22.87 23.77
N LEU A 117 -13.08 -22.06 23.62
CA LEU A 117 -13.14 -20.60 23.80
C LEU A 117 -13.35 -19.85 22.48
N GLY A 118 -13.27 -20.56 21.35
CA GLY A 118 -13.43 -20.04 20.01
C GLY A 118 -12.10 -19.73 19.33
N LYS A 119 -12.22 -19.04 18.19
CA LYS A 119 -11.12 -18.62 17.33
C LYS A 119 -10.83 -17.13 17.56
N PHE A 120 -9.56 -16.80 17.73
CA PHE A 120 -9.07 -15.46 18.05
C PHE A 120 -8.19 -14.95 16.91
N ASP A 121 -8.36 -13.68 16.53
CA ASP A 121 -7.45 -12.95 15.65
C ASP A 121 -6.43 -12.19 16.53
N ILE A 122 -5.17 -12.59 16.45
CA ILE A 122 -4.03 -12.01 17.17
C ILE A 122 -3.20 -11.08 16.28
N GLY A 123 -3.68 -10.76 15.06
CA GLY A 123 -3.03 -9.97 14.03
C GLY A 123 -2.64 -8.55 14.46
N GLY A 124 -1.45 -8.43 15.04
CA GLY A 124 -0.81 -7.15 15.40
C GLY A 124 -0.49 -6.99 16.89
N SER A 125 -1.23 -7.63 17.80
CA SER A 125 -0.91 -7.66 19.24
C SER A 125 -0.12 -8.91 19.64
N LYS A 126 -0.25 -9.98 18.84
CA LYS A 126 0.24 -11.33 19.15
C LYS A 126 -0.18 -11.79 20.54
N MET A 127 -1.41 -11.46 20.93
CA MET A 127 -1.94 -11.71 22.27
C MET A 127 -3.44 -12.01 22.21
N ILE A 128 -3.91 -12.86 23.13
CA ILE A 128 -5.33 -13.06 23.42
C ILE A 128 -5.59 -12.59 24.84
N ARG A 129 -6.50 -11.63 25.03
CA ARG A 129 -6.98 -11.22 26.35
C ARG A 129 -8.35 -11.79 26.64
N PHE A 130 -8.49 -12.45 27.79
CA PHE A 130 -9.78 -12.96 28.22
C PHE A 130 -10.54 -11.88 28.98
N LYS A 131 -11.68 -11.44 28.44
CA LYS A 131 -12.58 -10.49 29.09
C LYS A 131 -12.97 -10.93 30.50
N ASN A 132 -13.20 -12.23 30.66
CA ASN A 132 -13.35 -12.90 31.95
C ASN A 132 -12.16 -13.84 32.11
N PRO A 133 -11.26 -13.62 33.10
CA PRO A 133 -10.10 -14.47 33.29
C PRO A 133 -10.49 -15.93 33.47
N LEU A 134 -9.76 -16.82 32.81
CA LEU A 134 -10.00 -18.26 32.86
C LEU A 134 -9.57 -18.77 34.24
N GLN A 135 -10.49 -19.34 35.00
CA GLN A 135 -10.26 -19.76 36.38
C GLN A 135 -9.81 -21.22 36.47
N LYS A 136 -8.84 -21.51 37.34
CA LYS A 136 -8.39 -22.87 37.69
C LYS A 136 -8.03 -23.72 36.46
N VAL A 137 -7.34 -23.13 35.50
CA VAL A 137 -6.97 -23.77 34.24
C VAL A 137 -5.85 -24.77 34.50
N GLN A 138 -6.08 -26.02 34.13
CA GLN A 138 -5.11 -27.12 34.20
C GLN A 138 -4.38 -27.32 32.88
N LYS A 139 -5.09 -27.14 31.77
CA LYS A 139 -4.55 -27.30 30.42
C LYS A 139 -5.08 -26.24 29.47
N ILE A 140 -4.24 -25.83 28.51
CA ILE A 140 -4.67 -25.09 27.32
C ILE A 140 -4.33 -25.91 26.09
N LYS A 141 -5.25 -25.91 25.12
CA LYS A 141 -5.03 -26.38 23.77
C LYS A 141 -5.08 -25.19 22.80
N VAL A 142 -4.11 -25.11 21.91
CA VAL A 142 -4.07 -24.14 20.81
C VAL A 142 -4.06 -24.87 19.48
N GLU A 143 -4.83 -24.37 18.51
CA GLU A 143 -4.95 -24.95 17.19
C GLU A 143 -4.83 -23.85 16.12
N VAL A 144 -3.99 -24.09 15.11
CA VAL A 144 -3.81 -23.18 13.97
C VAL A 144 -4.09 -23.94 12.69
N ASP A 145 -5.07 -23.44 11.94
CA ASP A 145 -5.51 -23.99 10.66
C ASP A 145 -5.13 -23.05 9.52
N TYR A 146 -4.49 -23.60 8.49
CA TYR A 146 -4.19 -22.90 7.25
C TYR A 146 -5.23 -23.25 6.18
N PRO A 147 -5.79 -22.25 5.46
CA PRO A 147 -6.76 -22.50 4.41
C PRO A 147 -6.13 -23.22 3.21
N GLU A 148 -6.97 -23.88 2.43
CA GLU A 148 -6.56 -24.55 1.21
C GLU A 148 -5.97 -23.55 0.19
N GLY A 149 -4.80 -23.90 -0.38
CA GLY A 149 -4.04 -23.03 -1.30
C GLY A 149 -3.05 -22.08 -0.64
N ALA A 150 -2.99 -22.00 0.70
CA ALA A 150 -1.90 -21.32 1.40
C ALA A 150 -0.60 -22.15 1.35
N SER A 151 0.55 -21.49 1.51
CA SER A 151 1.83 -22.14 1.80
C SER A 151 2.03 -22.19 3.32
N PRO A 152 1.57 -23.25 4.02
CA PRO A 152 1.64 -23.33 5.48
C PRO A 152 3.09 -23.38 5.96
N ALA A 153 3.39 -22.52 6.92
CA ALA A 153 4.73 -22.42 7.50
C ALA A 153 4.64 -22.10 8.99
N PHE A 154 3.91 -22.90 9.78
CA PHE A 154 3.70 -22.59 11.19
C PHE A 154 5.01 -22.29 11.92
N THR A 155 5.07 -21.14 12.56
CA THR A 155 6.11 -20.85 13.53
C THR A 155 5.63 -19.97 14.67
N VAL A 156 6.12 -20.25 15.86
CA VAL A 156 6.08 -19.40 17.05
C VAL A 156 7.38 -19.58 17.83
N ARG A 157 7.93 -18.49 18.37
CA ARG A 157 9.11 -18.57 19.23
C ARG A 157 8.73 -18.92 20.66
N GLU A 158 7.75 -18.23 21.22
CA GLU A 158 7.33 -18.43 22.61
C GLU A 158 5.82 -18.22 22.77
N ILE A 159 5.17 -19.12 23.50
CA ILE A 159 3.78 -19.05 23.96
C ILE A 159 3.81 -18.94 25.47
N SER A 160 3.39 -17.80 25.99
CA SER A 160 3.42 -17.54 27.44
C SER A 160 2.01 -17.25 27.97
N PHE A 161 1.74 -17.74 29.17
CA PHE A 161 0.44 -17.64 29.84
C PHE A 161 0.60 -16.81 31.09
N TYR A 162 -0.23 -15.78 31.24
CA TYR A 162 -0.04 -14.81 32.31
C TYR A 162 -1.26 -14.67 33.19
N LYS A 163 -0.98 -14.61 34.49
CA LYS A 163 -1.88 -14.06 35.49
C LYS A 163 -1.50 -12.61 35.71
N LYS A 164 -2.48 -11.71 35.52
CA LYS A 164 -2.25 -10.33 35.90
C LYS A 164 -2.02 -10.25 37.39
N ALA A 165 -0.93 -9.61 37.78
CA ALA A 165 -0.85 -9.07 39.12
C ALA A 165 -1.88 -7.94 39.15
N GLU A 166 -3.07 -8.13 39.74
CA GLU A 166 -4.04 -7.03 39.92
C GLU A 166 -3.34 -5.88 40.64
N SER A 167 -2.85 -4.90 39.87
CA SER A 167 -1.77 -4.07 40.39
C SER A 167 -2.37 -3.07 41.39
N THR A 168 -2.00 -3.22 42.66
CA THR A 168 -2.22 -2.22 43.71
C THR A 168 -1.83 -0.82 43.21
N LEU A 169 -0.82 -0.76 42.32
CA LEU A 169 -0.42 0.44 41.60
C LEU A 169 -1.57 1.07 40.80
N ASN A 170 -2.32 0.35 39.97
CA ASN A 170 -3.46 0.90 39.22
C ASN A 170 -4.51 1.53 40.14
N ARG A 171 -4.81 0.89 41.29
CA ARG A 171 -5.72 1.47 42.30
C ARG A 171 -5.18 2.76 42.90
N GLN A 172 -3.87 2.85 43.15
CA GLN A 172 -3.23 4.08 43.62
C GLN A 172 -3.23 5.17 42.54
N LEU A 173 -2.95 4.80 41.28
CA LEU A 173 -2.98 5.72 40.15
C LEU A 173 -4.35 6.40 40.02
N LEU A 174 -5.45 5.66 40.15
CA LEU A 174 -6.81 6.23 40.03
C LEU A 174 -7.21 7.19 41.17
N LYS A 175 -6.49 7.16 42.31
CA LYS A 175 -6.65 8.19 43.36
C LYS A 175 -6.02 9.53 42.95
N VAL A 176 -4.95 9.48 42.16
CA VAL A 176 -4.15 10.67 41.78
C VAL A 176 -4.49 11.18 40.38
N PHE A 177 -4.75 10.28 39.43
CA PHE A 177 -5.02 10.55 38.02
C PHE A 177 -6.46 10.19 37.65
N ARG A 178 -7.00 10.84 36.61
CA ARG A 178 -8.39 10.56 36.16
C ARG A 178 -8.57 9.15 35.59
N ASP A 179 -7.51 8.61 35.02
CA ASP A 179 -7.47 7.29 34.40
C ASP A 179 -6.03 6.75 34.46
N THR A 180 -5.84 5.50 34.05
CA THR A 180 -4.56 4.79 34.08
C THR A 180 -3.53 5.25 33.03
N SER A 181 -3.89 6.19 32.14
CA SER A 181 -2.89 6.82 31.24
C SER A 181 -2.02 7.84 31.97
N CYS A 182 -2.38 8.22 33.20
CA CYS A 182 -1.68 9.23 34.00
C CYS A 182 -1.53 10.58 33.26
N SER A 183 -2.46 10.90 32.36
CA SER A 183 -2.39 12.08 31.48
C SER A 183 -3.04 13.34 32.05
N SER A 184 -3.79 13.22 33.15
CA SER A 184 -4.44 14.33 33.84
C SER A 184 -4.75 13.98 35.30
N ILE A 185 -4.72 14.99 36.17
CA ILE A 185 -4.95 14.82 37.61
C ILE A 185 -6.43 14.61 37.93
N ASN A 186 -6.70 13.68 38.85
CA ASN A 186 -7.98 13.53 39.49
C ASN A 186 -8.28 14.77 40.35
N PRO A 187 -9.37 15.51 40.11
CA PRO A 187 -9.70 16.70 40.91
C PRO A 187 -9.85 16.42 42.42
N ARG A 188 -10.10 15.15 42.80
CA ARG A 188 -10.23 14.71 44.20
C ARG A 188 -8.92 14.21 44.82
N CYS A 189 -7.80 14.26 44.09
CA CYS A 189 -6.50 13.84 44.59
C CYS A 189 -6.09 14.64 45.83
N THR A 190 -5.70 13.94 46.89
CA THR A 190 -5.10 14.57 48.08
C THR A 190 -3.57 14.56 48.01
N LEU A 191 -2.90 15.34 48.87
CA LEU A 191 -1.44 15.29 49.00
C LEU A 191 -0.96 13.93 49.52
N ALA A 192 -1.75 13.25 50.34
CA ALA A 192 -1.45 11.92 50.85
C ALA A 192 -1.48 10.88 49.71
N ASP A 193 -2.49 10.95 48.83
CA ASP A 193 -2.56 10.07 47.65
C ASP A 193 -1.35 10.26 46.75
N LEU A 194 -0.94 11.51 46.51
CA LEU A 194 0.25 11.82 45.72
C LEU A 194 1.52 11.25 46.36
N LYS A 195 1.72 11.45 47.66
CA LYS A 195 2.91 10.95 48.39
C LYS A 195 2.98 9.42 48.45
N ALA A 196 1.85 8.72 48.30
CA ALA A 196 1.79 7.26 48.29
C ALA A 196 2.26 6.63 46.97
N LEU A 197 2.40 7.41 45.90
CA LEU A 197 2.93 6.91 44.63
C LEU A 197 4.47 6.79 44.65
N PRO A 198 5.05 5.88 43.86
CA PRO A 198 6.49 5.87 43.57
C PRO A 198 6.98 7.24 43.08
N GLU A 199 8.22 7.61 43.42
CA GLU A 199 8.77 8.96 43.17
C GLU A 199 8.63 9.40 41.71
N PHE A 200 8.89 8.48 40.77
CA PHE A 200 8.71 8.74 39.34
C PHE A 200 7.27 9.16 39.01
N LEU A 201 6.26 8.45 39.51
CA LEU A 201 4.85 8.78 39.27
C LEU A 201 4.42 10.09 39.96
N GLN A 202 5.04 10.44 41.10
CA GLN A 202 4.85 11.76 41.69
C GLN A 202 5.41 12.88 40.81
N LEU A 203 6.58 12.66 40.21
CA LEU A 203 7.18 13.58 39.24
C LEU A 203 6.25 13.77 38.03
N ILE A 204 5.73 12.69 37.47
CA ILE A 204 4.75 12.73 36.38
C ILE A 204 3.50 13.52 36.78
N ALA A 205 2.93 13.25 37.96
CA ALA A 205 1.76 13.98 38.46
C ALA A 205 2.04 15.49 38.57
N ARG A 206 3.21 15.89 39.09
CA ARG A 206 3.60 17.31 39.18
C ARG A 206 3.71 17.97 37.80
N LYS A 207 4.37 17.33 36.84
CA LYS A 207 4.53 17.84 35.47
C LYS A 207 3.20 17.96 34.73
N VAL A 208 2.34 16.95 34.84
CA VAL A 208 1.00 16.98 34.24
C VAL A 208 0.14 18.07 34.86
N LYS A 209 0.22 18.25 36.18
CA LYS A 209 -0.53 19.30 36.91
C LYS A 209 -0.10 20.71 36.52
N SER A 210 1.21 20.96 36.40
CA SER A 210 1.72 22.29 36.05
C SER A 210 1.55 22.63 34.56
N GLY A 211 1.34 21.63 33.71
CA GLY A 211 1.32 21.79 32.25
C GLY A 211 2.72 21.88 31.62
N ALA A 212 3.78 21.97 32.43
CA ALA A 212 5.18 22.00 31.98
C ALA A 212 5.68 20.58 31.67
N TYR A 213 5.10 19.96 30.64
CA TYR A 213 5.42 18.61 30.20
C TYR A 213 6.15 18.67 28.86
N GLU A 214 7.43 18.26 28.85
CA GLU A 214 8.27 18.30 27.66
C GLU A 214 7.71 17.40 26.55
N ASP A 215 7.64 17.93 25.32
CA ASP A 215 7.20 17.20 24.13
C ASP A 215 5.87 16.46 24.30
N LYS A 216 4.96 17.06 25.09
CA LYS A 216 3.64 16.49 25.43
C LYS A 216 2.87 16.00 24.19
N GLU A 217 3.04 16.68 23.06
CA GLU A 217 2.36 16.36 21.78
C GLU A 217 2.68 14.95 21.24
N PHE A 218 3.83 14.38 21.61
CA PHE A 218 4.26 13.02 21.23
C PHE A 218 4.21 12.05 22.41
N ARG A 219 4.45 12.56 23.63
CA ARG A 219 4.43 11.73 24.84
C ARG A 219 3.04 11.34 25.30
N ILE A 220 2.00 12.14 25.01
CA ILE A 220 0.62 11.87 25.44
C ILE A 220 -0.32 12.04 24.24
N ALA A 221 -0.85 10.93 23.71
CA ALA A 221 -1.74 10.95 22.55
C ALA A 221 -2.88 9.95 22.69
N SER A 222 -3.94 10.17 21.89
CA SER A 222 -5.06 9.22 21.76
C SER A 222 -4.99 8.58 20.39
N TYR A 223 -4.93 7.24 20.37
CA TYR A 223 -4.74 6.44 19.17
C TYR A 223 -6.05 5.81 18.76
N LYS A 224 -6.44 5.96 17.49
CA LYS A 224 -7.69 5.41 16.96
C LYS A 224 -7.48 3.98 16.46
N ALA A 225 -8.58 3.24 16.38
CA ALA A 225 -8.61 1.90 15.81
C ALA A 225 -8.40 1.93 14.29
N TYR A 226 -7.67 0.94 13.79
CA TYR A 226 -7.56 0.64 12.37
C TYR A 226 -8.00 -0.80 12.09
N SER A 227 -8.47 -1.07 10.88
CA SER A 227 -8.59 -2.45 10.42
C SER A 227 -7.22 -3.11 10.34
N HIS A 228 -7.15 -4.43 10.50
CA HIS A 228 -5.94 -5.15 10.10
C HIS A 228 -5.79 -5.09 8.57
N PRO A 229 -4.63 -4.72 8.00
CA PRO A 229 -4.51 -4.47 6.55
C PRO A 229 -4.75 -5.72 5.69
N GLU A 230 -4.60 -6.92 6.25
CA GLU A 230 -4.91 -8.18 5.55
C GLU A 230 -6.43 -8.38 5.36
N PHE A 231 -7.27 -7.79 6.22
CA PHE A 231 -8.71 -7.77 6.00
C PHE A 231 -9.03 -7.03 4.69
N ALA A 232 -8.45 -5.85 4.51
CA ALA A 232 -8.62 -5.05 3.30
C ALA A 232 -8.08 -5.77 2.06
N ALA A 233 -6.91 -6.40 2.16
CA ALA A 233 -6.33 -7.22 1.11
C ALA A 233 -7.30 -8.31 0.62
N LYS A 234 -7.95 -8.99 1.57
CA LYS A 234 -8.93 -10.05 1.28
C LYS A 234 -10.21 -9.52 0.64
N VAL A 235 -10.85 -8.52 1.24
CA VAL A 235 -12.19 -8.06 0.79
C VAL A 235 -12.13 -7.16 -0.45
N ARG A 236 -11.00 -6.49 -0.67
CA ARG A 236 -10.81 -5.63 -1.86
C ARG A 236 -9.98 -6.29 -2.96
N ASN A 237 -9.38 -7.45 -2.68
CA ASN A 237 -8.45 -8.15 -3.55
C ASN A 237 -7.33 -7.19 -4.01
N ILE A 238 -6.54 -6.72 -3.06
CA ILE A 238 -5.39 -5.80 -3.21
C ILE A 238 -4.23 -6.30 -2.31
N ASN A 239 -3.05 -5.69 -2.36
CA ASN A 239 -2.02 -5.94 -1.35
C ASN A 239 -2.46 -5.45 0.03
N ALA A 240 -1.95 -6.09 1.09
CA ALA A 240 -2.08 -5.53 2.43
C ALA A 240 -1.41 -4.16 2.48
N LEU A 241 -2.13 -3.15 2.94
CA LEU A 241 -1.64 -1.77 3.08
C LEU A 241 -0.86 -1.58 4.39
N ASN A 242 -0.69 -0.34 4.84
CA ASN A 242 0.09 0.01 6.03
C ASN A 242 -0.37 -0.74 7.30
N LYS A 243 0.62 -1.21 8.09
CA LYS A 243 0.43 -1.76 9.44
C LYS A 243 0.67 -0.73 10.56
N PHE A 244 1.30 0.40 10.25
CA PHE A 244 1.91 1.31 11.22
C PHE A 244 1.24 2.70 11.19
N ASP A 245 -0.09 2.74 11.10
CA ASP A 245 -0.87 3.99 10.95
C ASP A 245 -0.89 4.92 12.19
N ASN A 246 -0.32 4.48 13.31
CA ASN A 246 -0.35 5.15 14.62
C ASN A 246 1.09 5.41 15.14
N PRO A 247 1.86 6.31 14.50
CA PRO A 247 3.21 6.65 14.97
C PRO A 247 3.14 7.39 16.32
N THR A 248 4.09 7.10 17.21
CA THR A 248 4.20 7.80 18.49
C THR A 248 5.07 9.06 18.39
N GLY A 249 5.98 9.11 17.41
CA GLY A 249 7.04 10.11 17.36
C GLY A 249 8.15 9.87 18.38
N ILE A 250 8.27 8.65 18.92
CA ILE A 250 9.32 8.27 19.87
C ILE A 250 10.15 7.16 19.23
N ALA A 251 11.48 7.30 19.32
CA ALA A 251 12.44 6.28 18.96
C ALA A 251 12.99 5.61 20.22
N ALA A 252 13.36 4.34 20.11
CA ALA A 252 14.02 3.59 21.16
C ALA A 252 15.14 2.74 20.58
N GLU A 253 16.16 2.49 21.40
CA GLU A 253 17.29 1.64 21.05
C GLU A 253 17.14 0.24 21.66
N LYS A 254 17.78 -0.75 21.04
CA LYS A 254 17.89 -2.10 21.62
C LYS A 254 18.53 -1.99 23.01
N GLY A 255 17.86 -2.55 24.01
CA GLY A 255 18.26 -2.52 25.41
C GLY A 255 17.48 -1.51 26.25
N ASP A 256 16.83 -0.51 25.63
CA ASP A 256 16.05 0.50 26.35
C ASP A 256 14.90 -0.15 27.14
N GLU A 257 14.67 0.35 28.35
CA GLU A 257 13.45 0.08 29.11
C GLU A 257 12.46 1.23 28.92
N ILE A 258 11.36 0.95 28.24
CA ILE A 258 10.31 1.90 27.89
C ILE A 258 9.11 1.69 28.81
N LEU A 259 8.75 2.73 29.56
CA LEU A 259 7.47 2.76 30.27
C LEU A 259 6.37 3.21 29.31
N VAL A 260 5.20 2.58 29.42
CA VAL A 260 4.01 2.95 28.65
C VAL A 260 2.79 2.91 29.56
N PHE A 261 2.15 4.05 29.75
CA PHE A 261 0.93 4.17 30.55
C PHE A 261 -0.29 4.18 29.64
N VAL A 262 -1.17 3.21 29.82
CA VAL A 262 -2.32 2.96 28.94
C VAL A 262 -3.60 3.24 29.71
N GLY A 263 -4.43 4.12 29.16
CA GLY A 263 -5.78 4.40 29.65
C GLY A 263 -6.74 3.23 29.38
N PRO A 264 -8.05 3.41 29.61
CA PRO A 264 -9.03 2.38 29.31
C PRO A 264 -8.94 1.92 27.84
N THR A 265 -8.76 0.62 27.60
CA THR A 265 -8.75 0.03 26.25
C THR A 265 -10.14 -0.34 25.76
N HIS A 266 -11.15 -0.26 26.64
CA HIS A 266 -12.53 -0.61 26.34
C HIS A 266 -12.72 -2.07 25.89
N GLY A 267 -11.82 -2.95 26.34
CA GLY A 267 -11.83 -4.38 25.99
C GLY A 267 -11.12 -4.72 24.69
N GLU A 268 -10.51 -3.73 24.03
CA GLU A 268 -9.70 -3.94 22.83
C GLU A 268 -8.27 -4.33 23.21
N ASP A 269 -7.63 -5.13 22.35
CA ASP A 269 -6.23 -5.47 22.46
C ASP A 269 -5.36 -4.47 21.70
N ILE A 270 -4.31 -3.98 22.37
CA ILE A 270 -3.35 -3.06 21.80
C ILE A 270 -1.93 -3.51 22.11
N ALA A 271 -0.97 -3.06 21.30
CA ALA A 271 0.44 -3.33 21.49
C ALA A 271 1.29 -2.12 21.11
N LEU A 272 2.57 -2.16 21.48
CA LEU A 272 3.60 -1.26 21.00
C LEU A 272 4.47 -2.02 19.99
N ALA A 273 4.76 -1.45 18.83
CA ALA A 273 5.75 -1.99 17.91
C ALA A 273 6.98 -1.08 17.88
N SER A 274 8.17 -1.68 17.85
CA SER A 274 9.42 -1.00 17.47
C SER A 274 9.80 -1.45 16.05
N VAL A 275 9.87 -0.50 15.13
CA VAL A 275 10.04 -0.74 13.68
C VAL A 275 11.39 -0.19 13.22
N SER A 276 12.22 -1.06 12.65
CA SER A 276 13.56 -0.69 12.19
C SER A 276 13.53 0.16 10.93
N PRO A 277 14.54 1.03 10.75
CA PRO A 277 14.66 1.87 9.55
C PRO A 277 14.89 1.06 8.25
N ALA A 278 15.52 -0.12 8.35
CA ALA A 278 15.72 -1.02 7.22
C ALA A 278 14.48 -1.91 7.00
N GLY A 279 13.68 -1.62 5.96
CA GLY A 279 12.67 -2.57 5.45
C GLY A 279 11.51 -2.91 6.38
N ILE A 280 11.14 -2.02 7.32
CA ILE A 280 10.01 -2.13 8.25
C ILE A 280 9.95 -3.40 9.13
N GLU A 281 11.06 -4.09 9.32
CA GLU A 281 11.11 -5.20 10.29
C GLU A 281 10.74 -4.69 11.68
N SER A 282 9.98 -5.47 12.45
CA SER A 282 9.45 -4.99 13.72
C SER A 282 9.41 -6.05 14.81
N SER A 283 9.47 -5.56 16.04
CA SER A 283 9.20 -6.33 17.25
C SER A 283 7.98 -5.72 17.94
N THR A 284 7.05 -6.57 18.36
CA THR A 284 5.77 -6.16 18.93
C THR A 284 5.67 -6.60 20.39
N TYR A 285 5.16 -5.70 21.23
CA TYR A 285 5.03 -5.86 22.67
C TYR A 285 3.57 -5.63 23.09
N PRO A 286 2.88 -6.67 23.57
CA PRO A 286 1.62 -6.56 24.32
C PRO A 286 1.53 -5.34 25.25
N LEU A 287 0.40 -4.63 25.22
CA LEU A 287 0.09 -3.56 26.16
C LEU A 287 -1.16 -3.85 26.98
N ASN A 288 -1.10 -3.49 28.26
CA ASN A 288 -2.16 -3.60 29.26
C ASN A 288 -2.60 -2.22 29.75
N GLU A 289 -3.88 -2.07 30.15
CA GLU A 289 -4.31 -0.91 30.94
C GLU A 289 -3.44 -0.74 32.19
N GLY A 290 -2.99 0.48 32.47
CA GLY A 290 -2.04 0.74 33.54
C GLY A 290 -0.62 0.96 33.03
N VAL A 291 0.34 0.70 33.92
CA VAL A 291 1.77 0.87 33.65
C VAL A 291 2.32 -0.40 33.03
N ASN A 292 3.00 -0.26 31.89
CA ASN A 292 3.75 -1.31 31.23
C ASN A 292 5.22 -0.93 31.25
N LYS A 293 6.11 -1.91 31.48
CA LYS A 293 7.56 -1.77 31.36
C LYS A 293 8.03 -2.72 30.28
N ILE A 294 8.62 -2.19 29.21
CA ILE A 294 8.97 -2.94 28.01
C ILE A 294 10.47 -2.84 27.78
N LYS A 295 11.14 -3.99 27.66
CA LYS A 295 12.53 -4.03 27.22
C LYS A 295 12.61 -4.15 25.70
N ILE A 296 13.22 -3.16 25.06
CA ILE A 296 13.31 -3.09 23.60
C ILE A 296 14.38 -4.04 23.09
N ASN A 297 14.03 -4.93 22.17
CA ASN A 297 14.95 -5.89 21.55
C ASN A 297 15.44 -5.47 20.15
N ARG A 298 14.81 -4.45 19.56
CA ARG A 298 15.09 -3.92 18.22
C ARG A 298 14.99 -2.40 18.24
N SER A 299 16.06 -1.72 17.85
CA SER A 299 16.06 -0.26 17.69
C SER A 299 15.10 0.17 16.58
N GLY A 300 14.42 1.30 16.79
CA GLY A 300 13.51 1.82 15.79
C GLY A 300 12.52 2.87 16.30
N LEU A 301 11.60 3.23 15.41
CA LEU A 301 10.46 4.10 15.71
C LEU A 301 9.35 3.29 16.37
N LEU A 302 8.70 3.89 17.37
CA LEU A 302 7.64 3.25 18.14
C LEU A 302 6.25 3.59 17.58
N TYR A 303 5.38 2.58 17.49
CA TYR A 303 4.01 2.70 16.99
C TYR A 303 3.01 2.01 17.92
N VAL A 304 1.82 2.58 18.07
CA VAL A 304 0.73 1.92 18.79
C VAL A 304 -0.06 1.05 17.81
N MET A 305 0.02 -0.25 17.99
CA MET A 305 -0.73 -1.24 17.22
C MET A 305 -2.13 -1.37 17.83
N TYR A 306 -3.12 -0.74 17.21
CA TYR A 306 -4.53 -0.82 17.59
C TYR A 306 -5.36 -1.27 16.39
N HIS A 307 -5.26 -2.57 16.10
CA HIS A 307 -6.00 -3.23 15.03
C HIS A 307 -7.21 -3.96 15.61
N THR A 308 -8.39 -3.69 15.08
CA THR A 308 -9.64 -4.33 15.50
C THR A 308 -10.68 -4.25 14.37
N ASP A 309 -11.81 -4.94 14.53
CA ASP A 309 -12.93 -4.78 13.60
C ASP A 309 -13.54 -3.38 13.74
N ILE A 310 -13.41 -2.57 12.69
CA ILE A 310 -13.92 -1.20 12.62
C ILE A 310 -15.29 -1.10 11.92
N SER A 311 -15.99 -2.23 11.75
CA SER A 311 -17.40 -2.25 11.30
C SER A 311 -18.32 -1.40 12.17
N THR A 312 -17.95 -1.26 13.44
CA THR A 312 -18.60 -0.37 14.41
C THR A 312 -17.63 0.70 14.90
N PRO A 313 -18.10 1.92 15.26
CA PRO A 313 -17.23 2.96 15.79
C PRO A 313 -16.50 2.50 17.06
N LYS A 314 -15.16 2.58 17.03
CA LYS A 314 -14.30 2.25 18.16
C LYS A 314 -13.80 3.50 18.87
N LYS A 315 -13.67 3.44 20.19
CA LYS A 315 -13.14 4.54 20.99
C LYS A 315 -11.61 4.60 20.88
N PRO A 316 -11.01 5.80 20.75
CA PRO A 316 -9.56 5.94 20.83
C PRO A 316 -9.02 5.51 22.20
N VAL A 317 -7.83 4.91 22.23
CA VAL A 317 -7.12 4.57 23.47
C VAL A 317 -6.06 5.62 23.75
N LYS A 318 -6.07 6.18 24.96
CA LYS A 318 -5.07 7.16 25.37
C LYS A 318 -3.82 6.44 25.88
N VAL A 319 -2.68 6.76 25.28
CA VAL A 319 -1.38 6.19 25.63
C VAL A 319 -0.42 7.32 25.97
N HIS A 320 0.35 7.12 27.04
CA HIS A 320 1.33 8.06 27.56
C HIS A 320 2.67 7.35 27.72
N ILE A 321 3.66 7.77 26.94
CA ILE A 321 5.05 7.32 27.04
C ILE A 321 5.82 8.43 27.80
N PRO A 322 6.03 8.27 29.12
CA PRO A 322 6.47 9.35 29.98
C PRO A 322 7.90 9.79 29.69
N VAL A 323 8.27 10.97 30.22
CA VAL A 323 9.67 11.44 30.21
C VAL A 323 10.61 10.37 30.79
N GLY A 324 11.80 10.22 30.20
CA GLY A 324 12.72 9.13 30.56
C GLY A 324 12.54 7.85 29.75
N SER A 325 11.42 7.67 29.05
CA SER A 325 11.18 6.53 28.18
C SER A 325 11.34 6.92 26.70
N GLY A 326 12.43 6.46 26.10
CA GLY A 326 12.78 6.70 24.71
C GLY A 326 13.10 8.16 24.39
N THR A 327 13.53 8.38 23.15
CA THR A 327 13.90 9.70 22.63
C THR A 327 12.79 10.22 21.73
N VAL A 328 12.35 11.46 21.95
CA VAL A 328 11.37 12.09 21.06
C VAL A 328 12.03 12.39 19.72
N ASN A 329 11.49 11.77 18.67
CA ASN A 329 11.83 12.06 17.28
C ASN A 329 10.86 13.07 16.66
N GLY A 330 9.58 12.99 17.05
CA GLY A 330 8.46 13.67 16.41
C GLY A 330 7.94 12.94 15.16
N TYR A 331 6.81 13.43 14.66
CA TYR A 331 6.25 13.07 13.35
C TYR A 331 5.40 14.21 12.80
N PHE A 332 5.27 14.29 11.48
CA PHE A 332 4.37 15.24 10.83
C PHE A 332 3.00 14.61 10.58
N ASP A 333 1.91 15.31 10.86
CA ASP A 333 0.55 14.89 10.53
C ASP A 333 -0.18 16.07 9.90
N VAL A 334 -0.58 15.91 8.64
CA VAL A 334 -1.21 16.99 7.84
C VAL A 334 -2.54 17.48 8.44
N THR A 335 -3.15 16.71 9.34
CA THR A 335 -4.39 17.10 10.03
C THR A 335 -4.15 17.91 11.30
N ARG A 336 -2.89 18.00 11.76
CA ARG A 336 -2.50 18.65 13.02
C ARG A 336 -1.44 19.73 12.85
N HIS A 337 -0.54 19.56 11.90
CA HIS A 337 0.70 20.30 11.80
C HIS A 337 0.74 21.16 10.53
N THR A 338 1.45 22.28 10.61
CA THR A 338 1.73 23.20 9.48
C THR A 338 3.19 23.08 9.04
N ASP A 339 3.59 23.72 7.93
CA ASP A 339 5.01 23.75 7.52
C ASP A 339 5.92 24.45 8.55
N LYS A 340 5.36 25.33 9.39
CA LYS A 340 6.09 25.90 10.54
C LYS A 340 6.42 24.83 11.58
N ASP A 341 5.47 23.94 11.85
CA ASP A 341 5.68 22.81 12.76
C ASP A 341 6.65 21.79 12.15
N TRP A 342 6.53 21.52 10.86
CA TRP A 342 7.47 20.69 10.11
C TRP A 342 8.92 21.17 10.30
N LYS A 343 9.21 22.44 10.00
CA LYS A 343 10.56 23.01 10.13
C LYS A 343 11.12 22.86 11.55
N ARG A 344 10.28 23.03 12.57
CA ARG A 344 10.64 22.81 13.98
C ARG A 344 10.98 21.35 14.27
N MET A 345 10.18 20.41 13.77
CA MET A 345 10.32 18.97 14.04
C MET A 345 11.50 18.38 13.28
N ILE A 346 11.57 18.57 11.97
CA ILE A 346 12.62 17.97 11.14
C ILE A 346 14.01 18.48 11.52
N GLY A 347 14.13 19.75 11.92
CA GLY A 347 15.39 20.33 12.39
C GLY A 347 15.92 19.72 13.70
N LYS A 348 15.06 19.07 14.50
CA LYS A 348 15.41 18.49 15.81
C LYS A 348 15.39 16.95 15.83
N ALA A 349 14.84 16.31 14.81
CA ALA A 349 14.72 14.86 14.71
C ALA A 349 16.12 14.19 14.79
N PRO A 350 16.38 13.37 15.83
CA PRO A 350 17.65 12.67 16.00
C PRO A 350 17.68 11.30 15.31
N HIS A 351 16.52 10.68 15.03
CA HIS A 351 16.47 9.36 14.42
C HIS A 351 16.74 9.42 12.90
N SER A 352 17.29 8.35 12.33
CA SER A 352 17.65 8.27 10.89
C SER A 352 16.44 8.28 9.95
N MET A 353 15.26 7.94 10.46
CA MET A 353 13.99 7.94 9.74
C MET A 353 12.96 8.86 10.41
N PHE A 354 12.05 9.42 9.62
CA PHE A 354 11.00 10.32 10.06
C PHE A 354 9.63 9.98 9.45
N ASP A 355 8.60 10.00 10.29
CA ASP A 355 7.20 9.72 9.93
C ASP A 355 6.48 10.95 9.37
N ILE A 356 5.82 10.79 8.24
CA ILE A 356 5.00 11.81 7.58
C ILE A 356 3.62 11.22 7.29
N VAL A 357 2.61 11.67 8.04
CA VAL A 357 1.25 11.13 8.04
C VAL A 357 0.32 12.04 7.24
N GLY A 358 -0.16 11.52 6.10
CA GLY A 358 -1.22 12.10 5.31
C GLY A 358 -2.62 11.63 5.74
N ARG A 359 -3.61 11.89 4.90
CA ARG A 359 -5.00 11.43 5.07
C ARG A 359 -5.21 10.03 4.51
N TYR A 360 -4.59 9.73 3.37
CA TYR A 360 -4.73 8.46 2.63
C TYR A 360 -3.39 7.75 2.45
N SER A 361 -2.29 8.47 2.64
CA SER A 361 -0.93 7.98 2.46
C SER A 361 -0.05 8.30 3.68
N MET A 362 0.98 7.51 3.90
CA MET A 362 2.02 7.72 4.90
C MET A 362 3.39 7.48 4.26
N MET A 363 4.39 8.23 4.72
CA MET A 363 5.78 8.06 4.30
C MET A 363 6.68 7.89 5.53
N ILE A 364 7.63 6.97 5.46
CA ILE A 364 8.73 6.83 6.42
C ILE A 364 10.03 7.03 5.64
N LEU A 365 10.62 8.22 5.76
CA LEU A 365 11.74 8.63 4.91
C LEU A 365 13.00 8.95 5.73
N HIS A 366 14.16 8.76 5.10
CA HIS A 366 15.45 9.10 5.69
C HIS A 366 15.52 10.59 6.05
N THR A 367 15.75 10.85 7.34
CA THR A 367 15.75 12.18 7.95
C THR A 367 16.79 13.10 7.32
N GLU A 368 17.96 12.58 6.95
CA GLU A 368 19.02 13.39 6.32
C GLU A 368 18.58 14.00 4.99
N TYR A 369 17.89 13.24 4.14
CA TYR A 369 17.45 13.71 2.83
C TYR A 369 16.22 14.61 2.93
N LEU A 370 15.38 14.39 3.95
CA LEU A 370 14.32 15.35 4.29
C LEU A 370 14.90 16.70 4.72
N LYS A 371 15.93 16.71 5.56
CA LYS A 371 16.66 17.94 5.95
C LYS A 371 17.33 18.60 4.73
N ALA A 372 17.86 17.82 3.79
CA ALA A 372 18.53 18.34 2.60
C ALA A 372 17.57 18.90 1.53
N TYR A 373 16.45 18.21 1.28
CA TYR A 373 15.61 18.46 0.09
C TYR A 373 14.20 18.94 0.40
N SER A 374 13.76 18.91 1.65
CA SER A 374 12.48 19.49 2.08
C SER A 374 12.59 20.17 3.46
N PRO A 375 13.60 21.03 3.73
CA PRO A 375 13.81 21.59 5.07
C PRO A 375 12.67 22.52 5.53
N ASP A 376 12.01 23.20 4.60
CA ASP A 376 11.05 24.27 4.92
C ASP A 376 9.58 23.85 4.78
N SER A 377 9.28 22.89 3.92
CA SER A 377 7.90 22.47 3.65
C SER A 377 7.83 21.02 3.20
N ILE A 378 6.85 20.28 3.75
CA ILE A 378 6.53 18.91 3.35
C ILE A 378 5.08 18.76 2.87
N THR A 379 4.22 19.74 3.17
CA THR A 379 2.78 19.68 2.86
C THR A 379 2.49 19.44 1.38
N LYS A 380 3.32 20.00 0.47
CA LYS A 380 3.17 19.77 -0.97
C LYS A 380 3.41 18.31 -1.35
N SER A 381 4.44 17.67 -0.80
CA SER A 381 4.71 16.24 -1.03
C SER A 381 3.57 15.38 -0.50
N VAL A 382 3.08 15.66 0.72
CA VAL A 382 1.94 14.95 1.31
C VAL A 382 0.68 15.08 0.45
N ARG A 383 0.40 16.29 -0.07
CA ARG A 383 -0.74 16.52 -0.96
C ARG A 383 -0.64 15.68 -2.23
N VAL A 384 0.54 15.61 -2.86
CA VAL A 384 0.73 14.81 -4.08
C VAL A 384 0.43 13.33 -3.81
N TRP A 385 0.96 12.78 -2.72
CA TRP A 385 0.75 11.38 -2.34
C TRP A 385 -0.70 11.08 -1.99
N ASP A 386 -1.33 11.92 -1.14
CA ASP A 386 -2.72 11.75 -0.75
C ASP A 386 -3.69 11.85 -1.93
N GLU A 387 -3.51 12.83 -2.80
CA GLU A 387 -4.37 12.98 -3.99
C GLU A 387 -4.17 11.83 -4.98
N SER A 388 -2.96 11.27 -5.07
CA SER A 388 -2.69 10.11 -5.91
C SER A 388 -3.40 8.85 -5.40
N VAL A 389 -3.27 8.53 -4.11
CA VAL A 389 -3.97 7.39 -3.49
C VAL A 389 -5.48 7.58 -3.57
N ARG A 390 -5.98 8.80 -3.32
CA ARG A 390 -7.40 9.14 -3.44
C ARG A 390 -7.93 8.94 -4.86
N ALA A 391 -7.18 9.35 -5.88
CA ALA A 391 -7.55 9.15 -7.28
C ALA A 391 -7.67 7.65 -7.62
N MET A 392 -6.73 6.82 -7.14
CA MET A 392 -6.77 5.38 -7.32
C MET A 392 -7.97 4.73 -6.60
N TRP A 393 -8.21 5.09 -5.34
CA TRP A 393 -9.36 4.57 -4.59
C TRP A 393 -10.70 4.97 -5.21
N LYS A 394 -10.80 6.22 -5.71
CA LYS A 394 -12.00 6.72 -6.38
C LYS A 394 -12.27 5.95 -7.68
N ILE A 395 -11.28 5.77 -8.54
CA ILE A 395 -11.49 5.04 -9.82
C ILE A 395 -11.85 3.56 -9.57
N MET A 396 -11.36 2.98 -8.48
CA MET A 396 -11.70 1.63 -8.03
C MET A 396 -13.08 1.54 -7.34
N GLY A 397 -13.73 2.68 -7.08
CA GLY A 397 -15.06 2.74 -6.47
C GLY A 397 -15.09 2.47 -4.96
N PHE A 398 -14.01 2.77 -4.23
CA PHE A 398 -13.97 2.56 -2.76
C PHE A 398 -15.01 3.39 -2.02
N ASP A 399 -15.30 4.60 -2.50
CA ASP A 399 -16.32 5.49 -1.91
C ASP A 399 -17.75 4.96 -2.15
N LYS A 400 -17.96 4.30 -3.29
CA LYS A 400 -19.28 3.78 -3.71
C LYS A 400 -19.58 2.40 -3.13
N TYR A 401 -18.54 1.59 -2.94
CA TYR A 401 -18.62 0.25 -2.36
C TYR A 401 -17.72 0.21 -1.10
N PRO A 402 -18.17 0.86 0.00
CA PRO A 402 -17.37 0.97 1.20
C PRO A 402 -17.20 -0.39 1.88
N GLN A 403 -16.04 -0.57 2.51
CA GLN A 403 -15.68 -1.69 3.36
C GLN A 403 -15.06 -1.09 4.62
N PRO A 404 -15.12 -1.77 5.79
CA PRO A 404 -14.55 -1.29 7.04
C PRO A 404 -13.01 -1.36 6.99
N HIS A 405 -12.42 -0.49 6.19
CA HIS A 405 -10.99 -0.34 5.95
C HIS A 405 -10.60 1.12 6.05
N ASN A 406 -9.54 1.41 6.80
CA ASN A 406 -9.03 2.77 6.99
C ASN A 406 -7.48 2.86 7.04
N ASN A 407 -6.77 1.82 6.58
CA ASN A 407 -5.31 1.83 6.49
C ASN A 407 -4.85 2.75 5.35
N ARG A 408 -3.69 3.38 5.52
CA ARG A 408 -3.09 4.22 4.47
C ARG A 408 -2.20 3.40 3.53
N GLN A 409 -1.94 3.91 2.33
CA GLN A 409 -0.81 3.44 1.53
C GLN A 409 0.51 3.90 2.20
N LEU A 410 1.48 3.01 2.36
CA LEU A 410 2.78 3.35 2.94
C LEU A 410 3.88 3.37 1.87
N GLY A 411 4.70 4.41 1.88
CA GLY A 411 5.98 4.46 1.18
C GLY A 411 7.15 4.55 2.15
N VAL A 412 8.23 3.82 1.88
CA VAL A 412 9.41 3.78 2.75
C VAL A 412 10.64 4.02 1.90
N SER A 413 11.52 4.92 2.32
CA SER A 413 12.83 5.03 1.69
C SER A 413 13.76 3.94 2.20
N VAL A 414 14.48 3.25 1.31
CA VAL A 414 15.36 2.12 1.66
C VAL A 414 16.78 2.34 1.13
N GLU A 415 17.74 1.69 1.77
CA GLU A 415 19.13 1.65 1.30
C GLU A 415 19.37 0.36 0.49
N GLY A 416 20.02 0.50 -0.67
CA GLY A 416 20.33 -0.63 -1.55
C GLY A 416 19.09 -1.29 -2.20
N GLY A 417 19.32 -2.35 -2.98
CA GLY A 417 18.25 -3.10 -3.65
C GLY A 417 17.74 -2.47 -4.95
N ALA A 418 16.48 -2.76 -5.30
CA ALA A 418 15.82 -2.22 -6.48
C ALA A 418 15.57 -0.71 -6.36
N HIS A 419 15.52 0.00 -7.50
CA HIS A 419 15.24 1.45 -7.54
C HIS A 419 13.93 1.81 -6.84
N MET A 420 12.86 1.09 -7.16
CA MET A 420 11.57 1.14 -6.49
C MET A 420 10.96 -0.27 -6.52
N PHE A 421 10.08 -0.57 -5.55
CA PHE A 421 9.32 -1.83 -5.55
C PHE A 421 8.02 -1.71 -4.73
N ALA A 422 7.10 -2.62 -4.98
CA ALA A 422 5.90 -2.83 -4.19
C ALA A 422 5.89 -4.21 -3.53
N THR A 423 5.49 -4.27 -2.27
CA THR A 423 5.29 -5.52 -1.54
C THR A 423 4.07 -5.42 -0.65
N TRP A 424 3.82 -6.44 0.16
CA TRP A 424 2.85 -6.34 1.24
C TRP A 424 3.33 -5.29 2.25
N TYR A 425 2.40 -4.48 2.73
CA TYR A 425 2.55 -3.44 3.74
C TYR A 425 3.17 -2.12 3.30
N TYR A 426 4.02 -2.09 2.27
CA TYR A 426 4.65 -0.85 1.80
C TYR A 426 5.16 -0.91 0.36
N CYS A 427 5.40 0.27 -0.22
CA CYS A 427 6.25 0.46 -1.39
C CYS A 427 7.64 0.97 -0.94
N GLY A 428 8.70 0.34 -1.42
CA GLY A 428 10.08 0.76 -1.18
C GLY A 428 10.58 1.70 -2.27
N TYR A 429 11.31 2.74 -1.85
CA TYR A 429 11.96 3.71 -2.73
C TYR A 429 13.42 3.80 -2.36
N SER A 430 14.33 3.36 -3.23
CA SER A 430 15.76 3.51 -2.96
C SER A 430 16.09 4.98 -2.71
N VAL A 431 17.01 5.26 -1.80
CA VAL A 431 17.52 6.63 -1.64
C VAL A 431 18.30 7.07 -2.89
N GLY A 432 18.89 6.13 -3.63
CA GLY A 432 19.78 6.39 -4.75
C GLY A 432 21.08 7.08 -4.31
N ASP A 433 21.91 7.47 -5.27
CA ASP A 433 23.17 8.16 -4.98
C ASP A 433 22.88 9.51 -4.32
N GLN A 434 23.36 9.67 -3.08
CA GLN A 434 23.17 10.88 -2.27
C GLN A 434 21.70 11.33 -2.15
N GLY A 435 20.73 10.41 -2.13
CA GLY A 435 19.31 10.78 -1.95
C GLY A 435 18.62 11.30 -3.22
N ASN A 436 19.22 11.14 -4.39
CA ASN A 436 18.69 11.68 -5.64
C ASN A 436 17.30 11.15 -6.00
N THR A 437 17.00 9.89 -5.72
CA THR A 437 15.66 9.32 -5.97
C THR A 437 14.62 10.01 -5.08
N LEU A 438 14.95 10.24 -3.80
CA LEU A 438 14.03 10.97 -2.91
C LEU A 438 13.77 12.39 -3.39
N LYS A 439 14.85 13.10 -3.77
CA LYS A 439 14.78 14.48 -4.29
C LYS A 439 13.92 14.59 -5.55
N ASN A 440 14.08 13.65 -6.48
CA ASN A 440 13.55 13.79 -7.84
C ASN A 440 12.23 13.03 -8.06
N GLU A 441 11.98 11.95 -7.34
CA GLU A 441 10.90 10.99 -7.66
C GLU A 441 9.97 10.69 -6.47
N VAL A 442 10.29 11.17 -5.26
CA VAL A 442 9.44 10.97 -4.06
C VAL A 442 8.91 12.29 -3.53
N LEU A 443 9.77 13.32 -3.43
CA LEU A 443 9.46 14.62 -2.83
C LEU A 443 9.09 15.68 -3.89
N ALA A 444 8.16 16.55 -3.54
CA ALA A 444 7.87 17.75 -4.31
C ALA A 444 8.92 18.85 -4.06
N PRO A 445 9.24 19.70 -5.06
CA PRO A 445 8.64 19.74 -6.39
C PRO A 445 9.21 18.72 -7.38
N GLY A 446 10.27 17.98 -7.03
CA GLY A 446 10.97 17.07 -7.95
C GLY A 446 10.06 16.04 -8.60
N VAL A 447 9.24 15.34 -7.80
CA VAL A 447 8.32 14.30 -8.27
C VAL A 447 7.27 14.82 -9.27
N LEU A 448 7.00 16.13 -9.27
CA LEU A 448 6.07 16.76 -10.19
C LEU A 448 6.70 17.18 -11.52
N GLN A 449 8.02 17.04 -11.70
CA GLN A 449 8.68 17.42 -12.95
C GLN A 449 8.44 16.37 -14.04
N GLY A 450 7.85 16.78 -15.16
CA GLY A 450 7.57 15.88 -16.28
C GLY A 450 6.67 14.71 -15.86
N ASN A 451 7.13 13.49 -16.14
CA ASN A 451 6.45 12.24 -15.81
C ASN A 451 7.01 11.55 -14.55
N ARG A 452 7.83 12.22 -13.71
CA ARG A 452 8.54 11.55 -12.59
C ARG A 452 7.63 10.90 -11.54
N LEU A 453 6.38 11.35 -11.39
CA LEU A 453 5.38 10.69 -10.54
C LEU A 453 5.01 9.28 -11.05
N TRP A 454 5.38 8.91 -12.27
CA TRP A 454 5.14 7.59 -12.85
C TRP A 454 5.70 6.47 -11.97
N GLY A 455 6.93 6.59 -11.46
CA GLY A 455 7.54 5.55 -10.62
C GLY A 455 6.71 5.24 -9.37
N PHE A 456 6.33 6.29 -8.62
CA PHE A 456 5.38 6.18 -7.52
C PHE A 456 4.06 5.50 -7.95
N GLY A 457 3.48 5.93 -9.07
CA GLY A 457 2.21 5.40 -9.55
C GLY A 457 2.29 3.96 -10.04
N HIS A 458 3.43 3.54 -10.56
CA HIS A 458 3.71 2.18 -11.02
C HIS A 458 3.76 1.21 -9.84
N GLU A 459 4.52 1.56 -8.79
CA GLU A 459 4.64 0.72 -7.59
C GLU A 459 3.34 0.67 -6.79
N VAL A 460 2.73 1.83 -6.53
CA VAL A 460 1.44 1.86 -5.83
C VAL A 460 0.36 1.17 -6.69
N GLY A 461 0.48 1.24 -8.03
CA GLY A 461 -0.36 0.50 -8.96
C GLY A 461 -0.26 -1.02 -8.78
N HIS A 462 0.93 -1.57 -8.48
CA HIS A 462 1.07 -2.99 -8.15
C HIS A 462 0.24 -3.38 -6.92
N CYS A 463 0.18 -2.53 -5.89
CA CYS A 463 -0.64 -2.77 -4.71
C CYS A 463 -2.14 -2.92 -5.04
N TYR A 464 -2.62 -2.33 -6.14
CA TYR A 464 -4.04 -2.22 -6.47
C TYR A 464 -4.51 -3.03 -7.69
N GLN A 465 -3.59 -3.54 -8.51
CA GLN A 465 -3.93 -4.15 -9.80
C GLN A 465 -4.58 -5.54 -9.73
N HIS A 466 -4.55 -6.21 -8.58
CA HIS A 466 -4.97 -7.61 -8.47
C HIS A 466 -6.37 -7.95 -9.06
N PRO A 467 -7.41 -7.08 -9.01
CA PRO A 467 -8.73 -7.41 -9.55
C PRO A 467 -8.78 -7.56 -11.09
N PHE A 468 -8.02 -6.73 -11.83
CA PHE A 468 -8.00 -6.71 -13.30
C PHE A 468 -6.68 -7.18 -13.92
N ASN A 469 -5.76 -7.72 -13.12
CA ASN A 469 -4.51 -8.30 -13.60
C ASN A 469 -4.64 -9.80 -13.83
N TRP A 470 -3.83 -10.32 -14.73
CA TRP A 470 -3.55 -11.74 -14.94
C TRP A 470 -2.11 -11.92 -15.41
N ARG A 471 -1.58 -13.15 -15.38
CA ARG A 471 -0.21 -13.42 -15.85
C ARG A 471 -0.08 -13.04 -17.33
N SER A 472 1.05 -12.44 -17.72
CA SER A 472 1.32 -11.69 -18.97
C SER A 472 1.00 -10.19 -18.92
N MET A 473 0.29 -9.70 -17.89
CA MET A 473 -0.08 -8.28 -17.73
C MET A 473 0.44 -7.64 -16.44
N SER A 474 1.25 -8.33 -15.62
CA SER A 474 1.64 -7.83 -14.29
C SER A 474 2.41 -6.50 -14.35
N GLU A 475 3.27 -6.31 -15.36
CA GLU A 475 4.04 -5.06 -15.58
C GLU A 475 3.37 -4.06 -16.53
N SER A 476 2.11 -4.31 -16.87
CA SER A 476 1.33 -3.46 -17.76
C SER A 476 0.07 -2.95 -17.09
N SER A 477 -0.64 -3.82 -16.37
CA SER A 477 -1.95 -3.47 -15.84
C SER A 477 -1.92 -2.43 -14.71
N ASN A 478 -0.79 -2.33 -14.00
CA ASN A 478 -0.51 -1.30 -13.00
C ASN A 478 -0.25 0.08 -13.63
N ASN A 479 0.25 0.16 -14.87
CA ASN A 479 0.52 1.43 -15.56
C ASN A 479 -0.75 2.26 -15.79
N PHE A 480 -1.94 1.63 -15.76
CA PHE A 480 -3.22 2.34 -15.68
C PHE A 480 -3.24 3.36 -14.54
N PHE A 481 -2.79 2.97 -13.34
CA PHE A 481 -2.76 3.83 -12.17
C PHE A 481 -1.66 4.88 -12.27
N ALA A 482 -0.50 4.53 -12.81
CA ALA A 482 0.60 5.48 -13.05
C ALA A 482 0.15 6.60 -14.00
N GLN A 483 -0.47 6.26 -15.12
CA GLN A 483 -0.98 7.26 -16.05
C GLN A 483 -2.16 8.06 -15.46
N LEU A 484 -3.04 7.43 -14.67
CA LEU A 484 -4.16 8.08 -14.01
C LEU A 484 -3.71 9.23 -13.10
N ILE A 485 -2.65 9.03 -12.30
CA ILE A 485 -2.20 10.06 -11.36
C ILE A 485 -1.42 11.17 -12.05
N LEU A 486 -0.73 10.89 -13.17
CA LEU A 486 -0.20 11.96 -14.01
C LEU A 486 -1.34 12.87 -14.50
N ASP A 487 -2.45 12.27 -14.92
CA ASP A 487 -3.61 12.98 -15.44
C ASP A 487 -4.42 13.72 -14.37
N GLN A 488 -4.68 13.10 -13.22
CA GLN A 488 -5.55 13.65 -12.16
C GLN A 488 -4.82 14.44 -11.08
N VAL A 489 -3.49 14.30 -10.97
CA VAL A 489 -2.70 14.93 -9.89
C VAL A 489 -1.60 15.81 -10.45
N THR A 490 -0.66 15.26 -11.23
CA THR A 490 0.48 16.04 -11.74
C THR A 490 0.02 17.19 -12.64
N ASN A 491 -0.79 16.90 -13.66
CA ASN A 491 -1.25 17.90 -14.63
C ASN A 491 -2.06 19.03 -13.95
N PRO A 492 -3.04 18.76 -13.06
CA PRO A 492 -3.74 19.81 -12.34
C PRO A 492 -2.86 20.64 -11.39
N ILE A 493 -1.91 20.01 -10.69
CA ILE A 493 -1.03 20.73 -9.74
C ILE A 493 -0.04 21.65 -10.48
N ASN A 494 0.45 21.23 -11.64
CA ASN A 494 1.42 22.00 -12.42
C ASN A 494 0.78 23.05 -13.34
N GLY A 495 -0.54 23.08 -13.48
CA GLY A 495 -1.27 24.07 -14.28
C GLY A 495 -1.08 23.94 -15.80
N ASN A 496 -0.28 22.98 -16.28
CA ASN A 496 0.00 22.72 -17.69
C ASN A 496 -0.25 21.23 -17.98
N GLU A 497 -1.33 20.90 -18.70
CA GLU A 497 -1.52 19.56 -19.28
C GLU A 497 -0.30 19.22 -20.12
N LEU A 498 0.49 18.17 -19.82
CA LEU A 498 1.32 17.41 -20.78
C LEU A 498 2.01 16.14 -20.20
N ALA A 499 1.95 15.87 -18.88
CA ALA A 499 2.54 14.65 -18.35
C ALA A 499 1.71 13.43 -18.76
N SER A 500 2.26 12.65 -19.70
CA SER A 500 1.74 11.35 -20.11
C SER A 500 2.84 10.52 -20.74
N ASP A 501 2.83 9.22 -20.42
CA ASP A 501 3.61 8.20 -21.12
C ASP A 501 2.75 7.32 -22.03
N MET A 502 1.47 7.65 -22.21
CA MET A 502 0.65 6.98 -23.20
C MET A 502 1.22 7.24 -24.60
N GLU A 503 1.43 6.18 -25.36
CA GLU A 503 1.84 6.27 -26.75
C GLU A 503 0.66 6.28 -27.71
N ASN A 504 0.87 6.77 -28.93
CA ASN A 504 -0.17 6.68 -29.96
C ASN A 504 -0.32 5.21 -30.40
N PRO A 505 -1.54 4.64 -30.37
CA PRO A 505 -1.77 3.25 -30.76
C PRO A 505 -1.34 2.94 -32.19
N CYS A 506 -1.39 3.90 -33.13
CA CYS A 506 -1.02 3.66 -34.53
C CYS A 506 0.41 3.16 -34.69
N LYS A 507 1.33 3.54 -33.78
CA LYS A 507 2.70 3.04 -33.76
C LYS A 507 2.73 1.50 -33.70
N TYR A 508 2.01 0.93 -32.74
CA TYR A 508 1.98 -0.52 -32.51
C TYR A 508 1.05 -1.24 -33.47
N LEU A 509 -0.03 -0.60 -33.89
CA LEU A 509 -0.89 -1.15 -34.93
C LEU A 509 -0.09 -1.37 -36.22
N LEU A 510 0.76 -0.41 -36.61
CA LEU A 510 1.63 -0.50 -37.78
C LEU A 510 2.81 -1.48 -37.59
N SER A 511 3.50 -1.44 -36.44
CA SER A 511 4.72 -2.23 -36.25
C SER A 511 4.46 -3.70 -35.92
N GLU A 512 3.29 -4.02 -35.36
CA GLU A 512 3.00 -5.31 -34.72
C GLU A 512 1.64 -5.88 -35.14
N ALA A 513 0.52 -5.16 -34.92
CA ALA A 513 -0.81 -5.74 -35.12
C ALA A 513 -1.11 -6.09 -36.59
N VAL A 514 -0.78 -5.21 -37.56
CA VAL A 514 -0.98 -5.53 -39.00
C VAL A 514 -0.14 -6.70 -39.49
N LYS A 515 0.90 -7.10 -38.74
CA LYS A 515 1.71 -8.31 -39.02
C LYS A 515 1.10 -9.59 -38.46
N GLY A 516 -0.08 -9.50 -37.83
CA GLY A 516 -0.80 -10.64 -37.28
C GLY A 516 -0.32 -11.09 -35.90
N LEU A 517 0.51 -10.29 -35.19
CA LEU A 517 0.92 -10.62 -33.82
C LEU A 517 -0.30 -10.60 -32.89
N PRO A 518 -0.52 -11.65 -32.08
CA PRO A 518 -1.63 -11.66 -31.12
C PRO A 518 -1.43 -10.54 -30.09
N PHE A 519 -2.53 -10.07 -29.47
CA PHE A 519 -2.46 -8.99 -28.46
C PHE A 519 -1.40 -9.24 -27.36
N HIS A 520 -1.23 -10.51 -26.97
CA HIS A 520 -0.20 -10.93 -26.02
C HIS A 520 1.22 -10.54 -26.42
N ASP A 521 1.54 -10.56 -27.71
CA ASP A 521 2.90 -10.31 -28.21
C ASP A 521 3.14 -8.83 -28.54
N LEU A 522 2.11 -7.98 -28.41
CA LEU A 522 2.27 -6.54 -28.57
C LEU A 522 3.15 -5.97 -27.46
N ASN A 523 3.78 -4.83 -27.72
CA ASN A 523 4.57 -4.13 -26.73
C ASN A 523 3.73 -3.78 -25.47
N GLY A 524 4.33 -3.88 -24.27
CA GLY A 524 3.64 -3.58 -23.01
C GLY A 524 2.98 -2.20 -22.96
N TRP A 525 3.59 -1.20 -23.61
CA TRP A 525 3.02 0.16 -23.74
C TRP A 525 1.74 0.19 -24.58
N ALA A 526 1.59 -0.68 -25.58
CA ALA A 526 0.36 -0.85 -26.34
C ALA A 526 -0.73 -1.50 -25.48
N LYS A 527 -0.34 -2.50 -24.67
CA LYS A 527 -1.29 -3.32 -23.90
C LYS A 527 -2.07 -2.50 -22.89
N TRP A 528 -1.38 -1.78 -22.00
CA TRP A 528 -2.05 -0.96 -20.97
C TRP A 528 -2.77 0.24 -21.59
N GLY A 529 -2.21 0.80 -22.67
CA GLY A 529 -2.80 1.87 -23.44
C GLY A 529 -4.20 1.50 -23.93
N PHE A 530 -4.33 0.39 -24.68
CA PHE A 530 -5.62 -0.03 -25.23
C PHE A 530 -6.53 -0.75 -24.22
N ALA A 531 -6.05 -1.82 -23.58
CA ALA A 531 -6.91 -2.70 -22.76
C ALA A 531 -7.42 -2.03 -21.47
N GLN A 532 -6.86 -0.87 -21.13
CA GLN A 532 -7.21 -0.14 -19.93
C GLN A 532 -7.38 1.35 -20.24
N TYR A 533 -6.30 2.10 -20.48
CA TYR A 533 -6.38 3.55 -20.38
C TYR A 533 -7.24 4.23 -21.46
N SER A 534 -7.32 3.68 -22.68
CA SER A 534 -8.25 4.17 -23.71
C SER A 534 -9.72 4.10 -23.26
N PHE A 535 -10.10 3.10 -22.44
CA PHE A 535 -11.45 3.06 -21.86
C PHE A 535 -11.64 4.11 -20.78
N TYR A 536 -10.58 4.49 -20.04
CA TYR A 536 -10.66 5.63 -19.12
C TYR A 536 -10.83 6.93 -19.88
N LEU A 537 -10.06 7.11 -20.96
CA LEU A 537 -10.25 8.27 -21.84
C LEU A 537 -11.70 8.32 -22.33
N TYR A 538 -12.21 7.22 -22.88
CA TYR A 538 -13.55 7.14 -23.45
C TYR A 538 -14.66 7.37 -22.43
N PHE A 539 -14.64 6.68 -21.29
CA PHE A 539 -15.74 6.75 -20.33
C PHE A 539 -15.65 7.94 -19.39
N HIS A 540 -14.45 8.31 -18.95
CA HIS A 540 -14.24 9.35 -17.93
C HIS A 540 -13.87 10.70 -18.56
N LYS A 541 -12.80 10.78 -19.35
CA LYS A 541 -12.35 12.06 -19.93
C LYS A 541 -13.32 12.64 -20.96
N LEU A 542 -13.95 11.80 -21.77
CA LEU A 542 -15.00 12.23 -22.70
C LEU A 542 -16.38 12.37 -22.03
N GLY A 543 -16.53 11.95 -20.76
CA GLY A 543 -17.76 12.06 -19.99
C GLY A 543 -18.89 11.13 -20.44
N ILE A 544 -18.58 10.01 -21.11
CA ILE A 544 -19.59 9.06 -21.60
C ILE A 544 -20.25 8.27 -20.47
N ASN A 545 -19.47 7.79 -19.50
CA ASN A 545 -19.97 7.09 -18.32
C ASN A 545 -18.93 7.13 -17.17
N PRO A 546 -18.94 8.16 -16.31
CA PRO A 546 -18.03 8.26 -15.17
C PRO A 546 -18.14 7.10 -14.16
N GLU A 547 -19.21 6.32 -14.19
CA GLU A 547 -19.42 5.18 -13.28
C GLU A 547 -18.80 3.87 -13.80
N PHE A 548 -18.27 3.87 -15.03
CA PHE A 548 -17.80 2.66 -15.68
C PHE A 548 -16.72 1.92 -14.89
N TYR A 549 -15.64 2.60 -14.50
CA TYR A 549 -14.52 1.96 -13.78
C TYR A 549 -14.89 1.53 -12.37
N PRO A 550 -15.57 2.36 -11.55
CA PRO A 550 -16.08 1.92 -10.27
C PRO A 550 -16.93 0.64 -10.36
N ALA A 551 -17.82 0.55 -11.36
CA ALA A 551 -18.64 -0.63 -11.61
C ALA A 551 -17.84 -1.83 -12.12
N LEU A 552 -16.86 -1.60 -13.01
CA LEU A 552 -15.97 -2.63 -13.53
C LEU A 552 -15.13 -3.23 -12.40
N PHE A 553 -14.49 -2.41 -11.57
CA PHE A 553 -13.71 -2.86 -10.41
C PHE A 553 -14.58 -3.61 -9.39
N GLU A 554 -15.84 -3.21 -9.20
CA GLU A 554 -16.76 -3.97 -8.35
C GLU A 554 -17.07 -5.36 -8.93
N SER A 555 -17.35 -5.46 -10.23
CA SER A 555 -17.50 -6.75 -10.91
C SER A 555 -16.25 -7.63 -10.78
N LEU A 556 -15.07 -7.03 -10.91
CA LEU A 556 -13.78 -7.70 -10.80
C LEU A 556 -13.46 -8.13 -9.37
N ARG A 557 -13.81 -7.36 -8.34
CA ARG A 557 -13.63 -7.80 -6.95
C ARG A 557 -14.43 -9.06 -6.62
N ARG A 558 -15.67 -9.16 -7.12
CA ARG A 558 -16.54 -10.33 -6.91
C ARG A 558 -16.04 -11.58 -7.64
N LYS A 559 -15.40 -11.41 -8.79
CA LYS A 559 -14.79 -12.49 -9.55
C LYS A 559 -13.46 -12.00 -10.14
N PRO A 560 -12.34 -12.01 -9.42
CA PRO A 560 -11.07 -11.49 -9.92
C PRO A 560 -10.59 -12.24 -11.17
N LEU A 561 -9.90 -11.56 -12.09
CA LEU A 561 -9.28 -12.23 -13.23
C LEU A 561 -8.15 -13.17 -12.79
N SER A 562 -7.35 -12.74 -11.80
CA SER A 562 -6.25 -13.50 -11.19
C SER A 562 -6.64 -14.79 -10.46
N ARG A 563 -7.93 -14.98 -10.14
CA ARG A 563 -8.46 -16.17 -9.45
C ARG A 563 -9.33 -17.06 -10.33
N GLN A 564 -9.41 -16.81 -11.64
CA GLN A 564 -10.09 -17.72 -12.57
C GLN A 564 -9.24 -18.98 -12.73
N ALA A 565 -9.92 -20.13 -12.82
CA ALA A 565 -9.37 -21.41 -12.40
C ALA A 565 -8.17 -21.87 -13.24
N TYR A 566 -8.16 -21.70 -14.57
CA TYR A 566 -7.07 -22.18 -15.42
C TYR A 566 -6.98 -21.36 -16.72
N GLU A 567 -5.74 -21.14 -17.17
CA GLU A 567 -5.35 -20.48 -18.43
C GLU A 567 -5.58 -18.96 -18.56
N VAL A 568 -4.51 -18.27 -18.98
CA VAL A 568 -4.49 -16.82 -19.25
C VAL A 568 -5.59 -16.39 -20.24
N SER A 569 -6.03 -17.30 -21.11
CA SER A 569 -7.07 -17.07 -22.11
C SER A 569 -8.45 -16.77 -21.53
N GLU A 570 -8.84 -17.40 -20.41
CA GLU A 570 -10.10 -17.10 -19.75
C GLU A 570 -10.12 -15.67 -19.21
N ALA A 571 -9.05 -15.26 -18.52
CA ALA A 571 -8.89 -13.91 -17.99
C ALA A 571 -8.90 -12.86 -19.10
N HIS A 572 -8.17 -13.13 -20.20
CA HIS A 572 -8.11 -12.30 -21.40
C HIS A 572 -9.51 -12.11 -22.01
N LEU A 573 -10.23 -13.17 -22.34
CA LEU A 573 -11.59 -13.04 -22.90
C LEU A 573 -12.59 -12.46 -21.90
N ALA A 574 -12.46 -12.77 -20.61
CA ALA A 574 -13.33 -12.24 -19.56
C ALA A 574 -13.20 -10.73 -19.39
N LEU A 575 -12.03 -10.11 -19.60
CA LEU A 575 -11.90 -8.66 -19.55
C LEU A 575 -12.73 -8.00 -20.65
N TYR A 576 -12.57 -8.45 -21.91
CA TYR A 576 -13.38 -7.99 -23.05
C TYR A 576 -14.88 -8.10 -22.75
N GLU A 577 -15.33 -9.26 -22.26
CA GLU A 577 -16.74 -9.47 -21.97
C GLU A 577 -17.24 -8.57 -20.84
N ARG A 578 -16.45 -8.37 -19.78
CA ARG A 578 -16.81 -7.48 -18.66
C ARG A 578 -16.91 -6.03 -19.09
N ILE A 579 -15.97 -5.56 -19.90
CA ILE A 579 -16.00 -4.20 -20.45
C ILE A 579 -17.30 -4.01 -21.23
N CYS A 580 -17.67 -4.94 -22.12
CA CYS A 580 -18.89 -4.84 -22.91
C CYS A 580 -20.16 -4.94 -22.04
N ASN A 581 -20.23 -5.89 -21.11
CA ASN A 581 -21.39 -6.10 -20.25
C ASN A 581 -21.63 -4.96 -19.25
N VAL A 582 -20.57 -4.42 -18.64
CA VAL A 582 -20.67 -3.31 -17.67
C VAL A 582 -21.03 -2.00 -18.39
N SER A 583 -20.46 -1.74 -19.55
CA SER A 583 -20.77 -0.54 -20.34
C SER A 583 -22.09 -0.64 -21.11
N ARG A 584 -22.57 -1.87 -21.37
CA ARG A 584 -23.66 -2.18 -22.32
C ARG A 584 -23.35 -1.68 -23.73
N THR A 585 -22.10 -1.82 -24.15
CA THR A 585 -21.60 -1.38 -25.47
C THR A 585 -20.79 -2.50 -26.10
N ASP A 586 -20.97 -2.75 -27.39
CA ASP A 586 -20.22 -3.74 -28.15
C ASP A 586 -18.94 -3.13 -28.76
N PHE A 587 -17.79 -3.42 -28.14
CA PHE A 587 -16.46 -2.98 -28.60
C PHE A 587 -15.74 -3.99 -29.50
N THR A 588 -16.42 -5.03 -29.99
CA THR A 588 -15.77 -6.14 -30.72
C THR A 588 -14.83 -5.67 -31.83
N ASP A 589 -15.25 -4.70 -32.64
CA ASP A 589 -14.48 -4.22 -33.79
C ASP A 589 -13.16 -3.55 -33.35
N ASP A 590 -13.16 -2.84 -32.22
CA ASP A 590 -11.96 -2.22 -31.68
C ASP A 590 -10.98 -3.27 -31.09
N PHE A 591 -11.50 -4.33 -30.47
CA PHE A 591 -10.68 -5.45 -30.00
C PHE A 591 -10.08 -6.27 -31.15
N GLU A 592 -10.78 -6.40 -32.27
CA GLU A 592 -10.25 -7.03 -33.49
C GLU A 592 -9.05 -6.25 -34.06
N ILE A 593 -9.09 -4.91 -34.06
CA ILE A 593 -7.97 -4.07 -34.53
C ILE A 593 -6.68 -4.34 -33.75
N PHE A 594 -6.80 -4.67 -32.45
CA PHE A 594 -5.68 -4.99 -31.57
C PHE A 594 -5.34 -6.48 -31.51
N ASN A 595 -5.86 -7.29 -32.44
CA ASN A 595 -5.63 -8.73 -32.49
C ASN A 595 -5.95 -9.45 -31.18
N TRP A 596 -6.98 -8.98 -30.45
CA TRP A 596 -7.41 -9.60 -29.19
C TRP A 596 -7.85 -11.05 -29.35
N PHE A 597 -8.37 -11.38 -30.53
CA PHE A 597 -9.01 -12.64 -30.86
C PHE A 597 -8.14 -13.56 -31.72
N VAL A 598 -6.89 -13.17 -32.02
CA VAL A 598 -5.94 -14.00 -32.78
C VAL A 598 -5.51 -15.19 -31.92
N PRO A 599 -5.66 -16.44 -32.40
CA PRO A 599 -5.28 -17.62 -31.65
C PRO A 599 -3.82 -17.60 -31.18
N ILE A 600 -3.56 -18.19 -30.02
CA ILE A 600 -2.23 -18.26 -29.41
C ILE A 600 -2.08 -19.59 -28.65
N ASP A 601 -0.87 -20.16 -28.68
CA ASP A 601 -0.45 -21.27 -27.82
C ASP A 601 0.96 -20.95 -27.32
N HIS A 602 1.04 -20.32 -26.15
CA HIS A 602 2.27 -19.76 -25.59
C HIS A 602 2.51 -20.28 -24.18
N LYS A 603 3.80 -20.38 -23.81
CA LYS A 603 4.26 -20.62 -22.45
C LYS A 603 5.27 -19.53 -22.10
N GLY A 604 5.05 -18.87 -20.97
CA GLY A 604 5.90 -17.77 -20.51
C GLY A 604 6.14 -17.84 -19.00
N ASN A 605 7.00 -16.95 -18.51
CA ASN A 605 7.25 -16.75 -17.08
C ASN A 605 7.11 -15.26 -16.75
N GLN A 606 6.22 -14.95 -15.81
CA GLN A 606 6.09 -13.60 -15.23
C GLN A 606 5.67 -13.78 -13.78
N TYR A 607 6.64 -13.74 -12.86
CA TYR A 607 6.47 -14.10 -11.46
C TYR A 607 5.94 -15.54 -11.29
N GLY A 608 6.41 -16.44 -12.15
CA GLY A 608 5.99 -17.84 -12.22
C GLY A 608 5.52 -18.24 -13.63
N ASP A 609 5.60 -19.55 -13.92
CA ASP A 609 5.31 -20.12 -15.24
C ASP A 609 3.81 -20.12 -15.54
N TYR A 610 3.43 -19.74 -16.76
CA TYR A 610 2.04 -19.78 -17.21
C TYR A 610 1.92 -20.29 -18.63
N SER A 611 0.73 -20.79 -18.96
CA SER A 611 0.33 -21.09 -20.33
C SER A 611 -0.81 -20.18 -20.75
N PHE A 612 -0.72 -19.68 -21.98
CA PHE A 612 -1.74 -18.93 -22.65
C PHE A 612 -2.12 -19.68 -23.94
N LYS A 613 -3.19 -20.45 -23.86
CA LYS A 613 -3.79 -21.11 -25.01
C LYS A 613 -5.17 -20.55 -25.30
N MET A 614 -5.34 -19.94 -26.46
CA MET A 614 -6.63 -19.45 -26.95
C MET A 614 -6.84 -19.92 -28.37
N THR A 615 -7.92 -20.67 -28.60
CA THR A 615 -8.30 -21.15 -29.92
C THR A 615 -9.24 -20.17 -30.62
N GLU A 616 -9.38 -20.32 -31.94
CA GLU A 616 -10.36 -19.59 -32.72
C GLU A 616 -11.80 -19.83 -32.22
N GLU A 617 -12.10 -21.05 -31.78
CA GLU A 617 -13.41 -21.38 -31.22
C GLU A 617 -13.70 -20.61 -29.93
N MET A 618 -12.73 -20.51 -29.02
CA MET A 618 -12.87 -19.72 -27.78
C MET A 618 -13.15 -18.25 -28.08
N ALA A 619 -12.39 -17.67 -29.01
CA ALA A 619 -12.57 -16.29 -29.46
C ALA A 619 -13.95 -16.09 -30.11
N ARG A 620 -14.36 -16.98 -31.03
CA ARG A 620 -15.67 -16.97 -31.69
C ARG A 620 -16.81 -17.08 -30.68
N ALA A 621 -16.69 -17.97 -29.69
CA ALA A 621 -17.69 -18.13 -28.63
C ALA A 621 -17.83 -16.85 -27.78
N SER A 622 -16.72 -16.21 -27.42
CA SER A 622 -16.72 -14.94 -26.68
C SER A 622 -17.41 -13.82 -27.47
N LYS A 623 -17.05 -13.64 -28.75
CA LYS A 623 -17.72 -12.68 -29.65
C LYS A 623 -19.21 -12.96 -29.78
N ALA A 624 -19.60 -14.24 -29.94
CA ALA A 624 -21.00 -14.64 -30.03
C ALA A 624 -21.80 -14.31 -28.76
N ARG A 625 -21.20 -14.48 -27.56
CA ARG A 625 -21.82 -14.10 -26.28
C ARG A 625 -22.13 -12.61 -26.22
N ILE A 626 -21.22 -11.74 -26.68
CA ILE A 626 -21.45 -10.29 -26.73
C ILE A 626 -22.45 -9.91 -27.82
N ALA A 627 -22.34 -10.49 -29.01
CA ALA A 627 -23.31 -10.25 -30.10
C ALA A 627 -24.74 -10.61 -29.68
N ALA A 628 -24.92 -11.71 -28.94
CA ALA A 628 -26.22 -12.14 -28.43
C ALA A 628 -26.86 -11.12 -27.46
N ARG A 629 -26.07 -10.25 -26.82
CA ARG A 629 -26.59 -9.18 -25.96
C ARG A 629 -27.21 -8.03 -26.74
N ARG A 630 -26.90 -7.90 -28.05
CA ARG A 630 -27.37 -6.82 -28.93
C ARG A 630 -27.05 -5.42 -28.38
N TYR A 631 -25.87 -5.26 -27.78
CA TYR A 631 -25.42 -3.94 -27.35
C TYR A 631 -25.15 -3.02 -28.55
N PRO A 632 -25.41 -1.71 -28.43
CA PRO A 632 -25.02 -0.76 -29.45
C PRO A 632 -23.49 -0.71 -29.61
N LYS A 633 -23.03 -0.37 -30.81
CA LYS A 633 -21.62 -0.02 -31.06
C LYS A 633 -21.24 1.26 -30.30
N PRO A 634 -19.95 1.47 -29.97
CA PRO A 634 -19.53 2.68 -29.26
C PRO A 634 -19.82 3.93 -30.08
N LYS A 635 -20.03 5.06 -29.40
CA LYS A 635 -20.19 6.37 -30.05
C LYS A 635 -18.97 6.77 -30.89
N PHE A 636 -17.77 6.44 -30.41
CA PHE A 636 -16.50 6.80 -31.03
C PHE A 636 -15.58 5.58 -31.10
N ARG A 637 -14.71 5.55 -32.11
CA ARG A 637 -13.72 4.48 -32.31
C ARG A 637 -12.61 4.58 -31.27
N ILE A 638 -12.54 3.61 -30.35
CA ILE A 638 -11.60 3.66 -29.23
C ILE A 638 -10.20 3.16 -29.64
N ALA A 639 -10.08 2.34 -30.68
CA ALA A 639 -8.80 1.78 -31.13
C ALA A 639 -7.73 2.82 -31.48
N PHE A 640 -8.14 4.06 -31.80
CA PHE A 640 -7.24 5.16 -32.15
C PHE A 640 -7.22 6.27 -31.09
N LEU A 641 -7.94 6.12 -29.98
CA LEU A 641 -8.07 7.14 -28.93
C LEU A 641 -6.83 7.13 -28.02
N HIS A 642 -6.17 8.28 -27.88
CA HIS A 642 -4.98 8.40 -27.03
C HIS A 642 -4.82 9.79 -26.39
N GLN A 643 -3.91 9.87 -25.41
CA GLN A 643 -3.45 11.11 -24.77
C GLN A 643 -1.92 11.20 -24.88
N HIS A 644 -1.39 11.09 -26.11
CA HIS A 644 0.06 11.12 -26.30
C HIS A 644 0.66 12.47 -25.93
N GLY A 645 1.64 12.47 -25.03
CA GLY A 645 2.25 13.69 -24.48
C GLY A 645 3.63 14.03 -25.01
N LYS A 646 4.21 13.22 -25.92
CA LYS A 646 5.57 13.43 -26.44
C LYS A 646 5.53 14.14 -27.79
N THR A 647 6.57 14.91 -28.07
CA THR A 647 6.80 15.51 -29.40
C THR A 647 7.42 14.47 -30.32
N VAL A 648 6.92 14.38 -31.55
CA VAL A 648 7.46 13.54 -32.60
C VAL A 648 8.06 14.41 -33.70
N ASP A 649 9.30 14.11 -34.11
CA ASP A 649 9.89 14.72 -35.30
C ASP A 649 9.28 14.07 -36.55
N LEU A 650 8.87 14.92 -37.47
CA LEU A 650 8.35 14.57 -38.77
C LEU A 650 9.11 15.34 -39.84
N TRP A 651 10.22 14.76 -40.29
CA TRP A 651 11.00 15.28 -41.41
C TRP A 651 11.40 16.75 -41.24
N GLY A 652 11.83 17.14 -40.03
CA GLY A 652 12.21 18.50 -39.69
C GLY A 652 11.11 19.37 -39.08
N GLN A 653 9.92 18.80 -38.82
CA GLN A 653 8.84 19.45 -38.08
C GLN A 653 8.55 18.71 -36.77
N ASN A 654 8.66 19.41 -35.65
CA ASN A 654 8.31 18.89 -34.34
C ASN A 654 6.81 19.04 -34.10
N LEU A 655 6.08 17.93 -34.08
CA LEU A 655 4.65 17.89 -33.77
C LEU A 655 4.45 17.39 -32.35
N HIS A 656 3.78 18.18 -31.52
CA HIS A 656 3.36 17.74 -30.20
C HIS A 656 2.24 16.69 -30.33
N GLY A 657 2.19 15.70 -29.42
CA GLY A 657 1.21 14.61 -29.47
C GLY A 657 -0.26 15.03 -29.53
N SER A 658 -0.60 16.22 -29.04
CA SER A 658 -1.94 16.81 -29.14
C SER A 658 -2.37 17.19 -30.56
N GLN A 659 -1.41 17.33 -31.49
CA GLN A 659 -1.66 17.65 -32.89
C GLN A 659 -1.96 16.40 -33.72
N LEU A 660 -1.58 15.21 -33.24
CA LEU A 660 -1.76 13.94 -33.94
C LEU A 660 -3.25 13.57 -34.09
N ASN A 661 -3.56 12.82 -35.15
CA ASN A 661 -4.87 12.19 -35.29
C ASN A 661 -5.07 11.16 -34.16
N GLY A 662 -6.30 11.07 -33.65
CA GLY A 662 -6.60 10.18 -32.52
C GLY A 662 -6.54 10.83 -31.13
N TYR A 663 -6.06 12.07 -31.02
CA TYR A 663 -5.92 12.73 -29.72
C TYR A 663 -7.28 13.04 -29.06
N TRP A 664 -7.40 12.76 -27.76
CA TRP A 664 -8.67 12.73 -27.03
C TRP A 664 -9.50 14.03 -27.08
N THR A 665 -8.88 15.21 -27.18
CA THR A 665 -9.63 16.47 -27.24
C THR A 665 -10.49 16.57 -28.50
N LYS A 666 -10.05 16.00 -29.62
CA LYS A 666 -10.82 15.93 -30.88
C LYS A 666 -12.10 15.10 -30.71
N TYR A 667 -12.01 14.02 -29.94
CA TYR A 667 -13.16 13.19 -29.58
C TYR A 667 -14.12 13.94 -28.66
N LYS A 668 -13.60 14.67 -27.68
CA LYS A 668 -14.41 15.48 -26.75
C LYS A 668 -15.16 16.59 -27.47
N GLN A 669 -14.54 17.18 -28.48
CA GLN A 669 -15.16 18.17 -29.38
C GLN A 669 -16.14 17.55 -30.39
N ASN A 670 -16.25 16.22 -30.44
CA ASN A 670 -17.03 15.50 -31.44
C ASN A 670 -16.65 15.92 -32.87
N ALA A 671 -15.35 16.11 -33.11
CA ALA A 671 -14.82 16.61 -34.37
C ALA A 671 -15.25 15.70 -35.53
N LYS A 672 -15.58 16.33 -36.67
CA LYS A 672 -16.10 15.65 -37.86
C LYS A 672 -15.04 15.57 -38.95
N LEU A 673 -14.99 14.44 -39.63
CA LEU A 673 -14.13 14.28 -40.80
C LEU A 673 -14.59 15.23 -41.90
N SER A 674 -13.66 15.95 -42.53
CA SER A 674 -14.01 16.88 -43.59
C SER A 674 -14.65 16.18 -44.79
N PRO A 675 -15.76 16.70 -45.34
CA PRO A 675 -16.30 16.25 -46.62
C PRO A 675 -15.32 16.43 -47.80
N SER A 676 -14.34 17.31 -47.68
CA SER A 676 -13.31 17.56 -48.70
C SER A 676 -11.97 16.86 -48.41
N VAL A 677 -11.91 15.94 -47.43
CA VAL A 677 -10.68 15.17 -47.18
C VAL A 677 -10.27 14.37 -48.42
N SER A 678 -8.99 14.46 -48.76
CA SER A 678 -8.38 13.82 -49.94
C SER A 678 -6.91 13.54 -49.67
N ALA A 679 -6.30 12.65 -50.46
CA ALA A 679 -4.88 12.38 -50.38
C ALA A 679 -4.24 12.31 -51.77
N SER A 680 -2.96 12.63 -51.81
CA SER A 680 -2.08 12.46 -52.97
C SER A 680 -0.84 11.66 -52.55
N LYS A 681 -0.27 10.89 -53.49
CA LYS A 681 1.00 10.20 -53.29
C LYS A 681 2.10 10.94 -54.05
N LYS A 682 3.23 11.18 -53.40
CA LYS A 682 4.47 11.66 -54.00
C LYS A 682 5.58 10.73 -53.56
N ASP A 683 6.20 10.01 -54.50
CA ASP A 683 7.16 8.95 -54.21
C ASP A 683 6.56 7.93 -53.22
N SER A 684 7.21 7.63 -52.10
CA SER A 684 6.66 6.78 -51.03
C SER A 684 5.77 7.52 -50.03
N MET A 685 5.58 8.83 -50.18
CA MET A 685 4.86 9.65 -49.20
C MET A 685 3.39 9.83 -49.58
N ILE A 686 2.50 9.56 -48.62
CA ILE A 686 1.10 9.97 -48.68
C ILE A 686 0.96 11.32 -47.99
N ILE A 687 0.28 12.25 -48.66
CA ILE A 687 -0.02 13.60 -48.16
C ILE A 687 -1.54 13.77 -48.19
N VAL A 688 -2.13 13.87 -47.00
CA VAL A 688 -3.56 14.07 -46.76
C VAL A 688 -3.84 15.56 -46.58
N ARG A 689 -4.91 16.05 -47.21
CA ARG A 689 -5.45 17.40 -47.03
C ARG A 689 -6.80 17.33 -46.31
N ASN A 690 -7.04 18.26 -45.39
CA ASN A 690 -8.26 18.36 -44.57
C ASN A 690 -8.54 17.09 -43.74
N GLY A 691 -7.48 16.45 -43.25
CA GLY A 691 -7.53 15.18 -42.51
C GLY A 691 -7.37 15.32 -41.00
N GLU A 692 -7.27 16.53 -40.45
CA GLU A 692 -6.93 16.83 -39.06
C GLU A 692 -7.89 16.22 -38.03
N ASN A 693 -9.14 16.00 -38.42
CA ASN A 693 -10.21 15.43 -37.57
C ASN A 693 -10.45 13.94 -37.80
N ALA A 694 -9.62 13.26 -38.61
CA ALA A 694 -9.64 11.80 -38.67
C ALA A 694 -9.16 11.20 -37.33
N ALA A 695 -9.69 10.02 -36.99
CA ALA A 695 -9.15 9.20 -35.92
C ALA A 695 -7.77 8.64 -36.28
N ALA A 696 -7.63 8.15 -37.52
CA ALA A 696 -6.40 7.65 -38.12
C ALA A 696 -6.56 7.55 -39.64
N PHE A 697 -5.49 7.14 -40.34
CA PHE A 697 -5.51 6.74 -41.74
C PHE A 697 -5.13 5.26 -41.85
N CYS A 698 -5.79 4.55 -42.75
CA CYS A 698 -5.59 3.12 -42.96
C CYS A 698 -5.15 2.86 -44.40
N VAL A 699 -4.11 2.04 -44.58
CA VAL A 699 -3.67 1.56 -45.89
C VAL A 699 -4.11 0.12 -46.04
N VAL A 700 -4.80 -0.17 -47.15
CA VAL A 700 -5.30 -1.50 -47.50
C VAL A 700 -4.68 -1.92 -48.81
N THR A 701 -4.03 -3.08 -48.84
CA THR A 701 -3.43 -3.68 -50.03
C THR A 701 -3.92 -5.12 -50.14
N ASN A 702 -4.31 -5.56 -51.34
CA ASN A 702 -4.86 -6.89 -51.58
C ASN A 702 -6.05 -7.25 -50.65
N GLY A 703 -6.85 -6.25 -50.28
CA GLY A 703 -7.99 -6.39 -49.36
C GLY A 703 -7.61 -6.55 -47.88
N LYS A 704 -6.33 -6.48 -47.51
CA LYS A 704 -5.85 -6.56 -46.13
C LYS A 704 -5.32 -5.23 -45.65
N VAL A 705 -5.53 -4.90 -44.38
CA VAL A 705 -4.92 -3.73 -43.76
C VAL A 705 -3.42 -3.98 -43.57
N VAL A 706 -2.60 -3.09 -44.11
CA VAL A 706 -1.13 -3.19 -44.04
C VAL A 706 -0.50 -2.06 -43.25
N GLY A 707 -1.28 -1.05 -42.86
CA GLY A 707 -0.76 0.04 -42.02
C GLY A 707 -1.83 0.96 -41.48
N TYR A 708 -1.56 1.49 -40.28
CA TYR A 708 -2.31 2.57 -39.63
C TYR A 708 -1.39 3.75 -39.35
N TYR A 709 -1.88 4.95 -39.61
CA TYR A 709 -1.10 6.18 -39.50
C TYR A 709 -1.88 7.27 -38.77
N ASP A 710 -1.18 8.05 -37.96
CA ASP A 710 -1.71 9.09 -37.08
C ASP A 710 -1.40 10.51 -37.56
N ARG A 711 -0.82 10.64 -38.75
CA ARG A 711 -0.34 11.91 -39.31
C ARG A 711 -0.92 12.13 -40.70
N GLN A 712 -1.07 13.39 -41.08
CA GLN A 712 -1.50 13.78 -42.42
C GLN A 712 -0.40 13.64 -43.49
N LYS A 713 0.85 13.36 -43.07
CA LYS A 713 1.95 13.03 -43.97
C LYS A 713 2.66 11.80 -43.41
N PHE A 714 2.72 10.73 -44.19
CA PHE A 714 3.32 9.46 -43.76
C PHE A 714 3.95 8.69 -44.91
N ASP A 715 4.96 7.89 -44.57
CA ASP A 715 5.71 7.06 -45.50
C ASP A 715 5.09 5.66 -45.58
N VAL A 716 4.88 5.18 -46.81
CA VAL A 716 4.39 3.82 -47.10
C VAL A 716 5.48 2.89 -47.65
N SER A 717 6.76 3.31 -47.63
CA SER A 717 7.89 2.47 -48.05
C SER A 717 8.05 1.17 -47.26
N GLY A 718 7.65 1.18 -45.98
CA GLY A 718 7.76 0.05 -45.06
C GLY A 718 6.57 -0.92 -45.05
N VAL A 719 5.58 -0.74 -45.92
CA VAL A 719 4.39 -1.60 -46.00
C VAL A 719 4.19 -2.14 -47.42
N GLU A 720 3.41 -3.22 -47.54
CA GLU A 720 3.06 -3.77 -48.86
C GLU A 720 2.26 -2.75 -49.68
N TRP A 721 2.77 -2.41 -50.86
CA TRP A 721 2.16 -1.42 -51.74
C TRP A 721 2.16 -1.89 -53.19
N ASN A 722 0.99 -1.91 -53.83
CA ASN A 722 0.81 -2.25 -55.25
C ASN A 722 -0.39 -1.48 -55.85
N ASP A 723 -0.82 -1.86 -57.05
CA ASP A 723 -1.94 -1.27 -57.80
C ASP A 723 -3.30 -1.44 -57.11
N THR A 724 -3.44 -2.43 -56.23
CA THR A 724 -4.64 -2.63 -55.39
C THR A 724 -4.67 -1.73 -54.15
N SER A 725 -3.57 -1.03 -53.85
CA SER A 725 -3.45 -0.24 -52.63
C SER A 725 -4.42 0.95 -52.59
N LYS A 726 -5.08 1.09 -51.45
CA LYS A 726 -6.05 2.15 -51.15
C LYS A 726 -5.74 2.77 -49.80
N VAL A 727 -5.97 4.08 -49.68
CA VAL A 727 -5.86 4.81 -48.41
C VAL A 727 -7.23 5.32 -48.00
N TYR A 728 -7.58 5.08 -46.74
CA TYR A 728 -8.83 5.50 -46.13
C TYR A 728 -8.57 6.46 -44.97
N ALA A 729 -9.38 7.52 -44.88
CA ALA A 729 -9.53 8.30 -43.66
C ALA A 729 -10.58 7.66 -42.75
N ILE A 730 -10.23 7.47 -41.48
CA ILE A 730 -11.12 6.89 -40.47
C ILE A 730 -11.80 8.01 -39.70
N PRO A 731 -13.14 8.14 -39.74
CA PRO A 731 -13.86 9.08 -38.89
C PRO A 731 -13.78 8.73 -37.41
N ILE A 732 -13.85 9.73 -36.53
CA ILE A 732 -13.93 9.55 -35.08
C ILE A 732 -15.22 8.81 -34.69
N GLN A 733 -16.34 9.12 -35.35
CA GLN A 733 -17.64 8.52 -35.05
C GLN A 733 -17.75 7.13 -35.65
N THR A 734 -18.13 6.16 -34.83
CA THR A 734 -18.23 4.75 -35.26
C THR A 734 -19.35 4.53 -36.28
N ALA A 735 -20.40 5.35 -36.25
CA ALA A 735 -21.49 5.32 -37.22
C ALA A 735 -21.10 5.80 -38.63
N GLU A 736 -19.98 6.52 -38.77
CA GLU A 736 -19.51 7.02 -40.07
C GLU A 736 -18.55 6.00 -40.70
N PRO A 737 -18.73 5.64 -42.00
CA PRO A 737 -17.89 4.67 -42.68
C PRO A 737 -16.51 5.24 -43.01
N TYR A 738 -15.54 4.35 -43.22
CA TYR A 738 -14.21 4.75 -43.68
C TYR A 738 -14.30 5.39 -45.06
N LYS A 739 -13.64 6.54 -45.24
CA LYS A 739 -13.70 7.30 -46.48
C LYS A 739 -12.46 7.03 -47.33
N LEU A 740 -12.65 6.51 -48.55
CA LEU A 740 -11.56 6.36 -49.51
C LEU A 740 -11.04 7.74 -49.91
N ILE A 741 -9.75 7.99 -49.71
CA ILE A 741 -9.10 9.28 -50.01
C ILE A 741 -8.01 9.17 -51.09
N TYR A 742 -7.56 7.96 -51.40
CA TYR A 742 -6.60 7.68 -52.48
C TYR A 742 -6.72 6.22 -52.96
N SER A 743 -6.51 5.98 -54.26
CA SER A 743 -6.46 4.65 -54.88
C SER A 743 -5.31 4.60 -55.89
N ALA A 744 -4.43 3.59 -55.78
CA ALA A 744 -3.27 3.46 -56.67
C ALA A 744 -3.65 3.20 -58.14
N THR A 745 -4.79 2.57 -58.37
CA THR A 745 -5.39 2.26 -59.70
C THR A 745 -5.93 3.47 -60.47
N ARG A 746 -5.89 4.69 -59.89
CA ARG A 746 -6.45 5.92 -60.51
C ARG A 746 -5.41 6.96 -60.93
N SER A 747 -4.13 6.59 -61.07
CA SER A 747 -3.12 7.48 -61.67
C SER A 747 -3.15 7.41 -63.19
#